data_AF-A0A8B9NUI7-F1
#
_entry.id   AF-A0A8B9NUI7-F1
#
_cell.length_a   1.000
_cell.length_b   1.000
_cell.length_c   1.000
_cell.angle_alpha   90.00
_cell.angle_beta   90.00
_cell.angle_gamma   90.00
#
_symmetry.space_group_name_H-M   'P 1'
#
loop_
_entity.id
_entity.type
_entity.pdbx_description
1 polymer ?
#
loop_
_entity_poly.entity_id
_entity_poly.type
_entity_poly.pdbx_seq_one_letter_code
_entity_poly.pdbx_strand_id
1 'polypeptide(L)'
;MKENPMGHSCEQRTNYIQDGEACIRAFLDCCNYIKGIRDQKQRELHLELARSEADDSFLSDEDITSRSLFPESWLWQVEPLTEQPNEISTKTLPVYLKDSITTWEVLAISLSQTKGLCVADPYEITVMKEFFIDLRLPYSVVRNEQVEIRAILYNYWTDEITVRVELMHNPALCSASTSKTRYQQIVRLKAQSSWAVPFVIVPLQLGLHDVEVKAAVRGKFVADGVKKKLKVVVSGHRCSWSLYHVVPPPSLRYGVQEEKVKAGNLSDIVPNTESETKVSIQGNPVSIMVEKAIDGEKLKHLIVTPAGCGEQNMIGLTPTVIATHYLDSTLQWENLGLQRRTEAIDLIRKGYTQQLAFRKPDNSYAAFKDRPSSTWLTAYVAKVFAMAIKLVDIDPEVICGAVKWLILEKQKPDGIFQEDAPVIHKEMVGGYQGAEPEVSLTAFVLIALQESREVCKDHVNSLDGSITKASEYLARRYQWLTRPYTVALTSYALALTGKLKSEKVLMKFVIMGTHVTPEGKRWEERNAHTYNIEGTSYALLALLQMEKPELTGPVARWLAQQNYFGGGYGSTQATILVFQALAHYEVATPRQLDLNLDVSVLLPRRASAITYRIENRNALVARSAETKFNEDFTVKAEGTGKGTMTVVTIYNAKVPDKDNKCDNFDLQVQVEDVNRGKEQDGVLRSIKITICTRYLDNVDATMSILDVSMLTGFSPDLQDLKRLTDGVDRYISKFEIDQAQSDRSNLVIYLDKISHKAEECFSFRAHQRFQVGLIQPAAVTVYSYYKIDDRCTRFYHPDKNGGQLSKICYGDVCRCAEENCFVQHKQDVPITVNQRIKRACEPGVDYVYKVKLMAMEQSPTHDNYIMTILSVIKMGTDEDPAGSNRTFVSHWQCRDTLSLQIGQDYLLWGLATDLWATGSRFSYLIGKDTWLEAWPSEVACQEADLQPICQDFVEFAEAMTMFGCPS
;
A
#
# COMPACT_ATOMS: atom_id res chain seq x y z
N MET A 1 6.02 -33.71 14.33
CA MET A 1 4.85 -34.37 13.67
C MET A 1 4.17 -33.57 12.55
N LYS A 2 3.89 -32.26 12.68
CA LYS A 2 3.30 -31.47 11.57
C LYS A 2 4.21 -31.48 10.31
N GLU A 3 3.58 -31.48 9.14
CA GLU A 3 4.21 -31.32 7.82
C GLU A 3 4.79 -29.92 7.63
N ASN A 4 5.95 -29.80 6.98
CA ASN A 4 6.63 -28.52 6.73
C ASN A 4 6.59 -28.20 5.22
N PRO A 5 5.98 -27.08 4.77
CA PRO A 5 5.85 -26.75 3.34
C PRO A 5 7.17 -26.60 2.57
N MET A 6 8.24 -26.21 3.27
CA MET A 6 9.58 -25.98 2.70
C MET A 6 10.39 -27.27 2.57
N GLY A 7 9.91 -28.40 3.13
CA GLY A 7 10.58 -29.70 3.03
C GLY A 7 11.80 -29.87 3.94
N HIS A 8 12.04 -28.96 4.88
CA HIS A 8 13.18 -29.01 5.79
C HIS A 8 13.26 -30.30 6.61
N SER A 9 14.49 -30.76 6.86
CA SER A 9 14.76 -31.92 7.71
C SER A 9 14.37 -31.66 9.17
N CYS A 10 14.18 -32.71 9.96
CA CYS A 10 13.82 -32.57 11.37
C CYS A 10 14.90 -31.81 12.18
N GLU A 11 16.15 -31.97 11.79
CA GLU A 11 17.33 -31.30 12.34
C GLU A 11 17.31 -29.80 11.96
N GLN A 12 17.15 -29.47 10.67
CA GLN A 12 17.04 -28.08 10.20
C GLN A 12 15.92 -27.30 10.91
N ARG A 13 14.79 -27.95 11.19
CA ARG A 13 13.65 -27.34 11.91
C ARG A 13 13.98 -26.96 13.36
N THR A 14 14.92 -27.64 14.02
CA THR A 14 15.27 -27.31 15.42
C THR A 14 15.99 -25.98 15.59
N ASN A 15 16.65 -25.46 14.55
CA ASN A 15 17.32 -24.15 14.56
C ASN A 15 16.35 -22.97 14.81
N TYR A 16 15.05 -23.19 14.66
CA TYR A 16 13.97 -22.20 14.82
C TYR A 16 13.23 -22.32 16.17
N ILE A 17 13.60 -23.28 17.02
CA ILE A 17 12.96 -23.53 18.31
C ILE A 17 13.64 -22.70 19.40
N GLN A 18 12.87 -21.83 20.07
CA GLN A 18 13.38 -20.95 21.12
C GLN A 18 13.17 -21.52 22.54
N ASP A 19 12.34 -22.54 22.72
CA ASP A 19 11.92 -23.11 24.01
C ASP A 19 12.95 -24.05 24.68
N GLY A 20 14.24 -23.89 24.35
CA GLY A 20 15.37 -24.60 24.96
C GLY A 20 15.50 -26.09 24.60
N GLU A 21 16.59 -26.71 25.09
CA GLU A 21 17.00 -28.06 24.71
C GLU A 21 15.94 -29.14 24.98
N ALA A 22 15.18 -29.04 26.06
CA ALA A 22 14.17 -30.04 26.40
C ALA A 22 13.07 -30.14 25.32
N CYS A 23 12.65 -29.00 24.78
CA CYS A 23 11.68 -28.93 23.69
C CYS A 23 12.28 -29.45 22.38
N ILE A 24 13.52 -29.04 22.07
CA ILE A 24 14.29 -29.50 20.89
C ILE A 24 14.40 -31.03 20.83
N ARG A 25 14.75 -31.69 21.95
CA ARG A 25 14.87 -33.16 22.01
C ARG A 25 13.53 -33.87 21.76
N ALA A 26 12.46 -33.42 22.41
CA ALA A 26 11.12 -33.97 22.23
C ALA A 26 10.60 -33.77 20.79
N PHE A 27 10.92 -32.61 20.19
CA PHE A 27 10.56 -32.30 18.81
C PHE A 27 11.24 -33.24 17.81
N LEU A 28 12.55 -33.50 17.95
CA LEU A 28 13.31 -34.37 17.04
C LEU A 28 12.76 -35.79 17.00
N ASP A 29 12.55 -36.39 18.16
CA ASP A 29 12.00 -37.75 18.30
C ASP A 29 10.62 -37.86 17.62
N CYS A 30 9.72 -36.94 17.98
CA CYS A 30 8.39 -36.83 17.37
C CYS A 30 8.39 -36.43 15.88
N CYS A 31 9.49 -35.89 15.35
CA CYS A 31 9.61 -35.53 13.94
C CYS A 31 10.11 -36.72 13.11
N ASN A 32 11.15 -37.40 13.57
CA ASN A 32 11.72 -38.55 12.89
C ASN A 32 10.78 -39.77 12.94
N TYR A 33 10.04 -39.98 14.04
CA TYR A 33 9.04 -41.05 14.15
C TYR A 33 7.96 -40.98 13.07
N ILE A 34 7.35 -39.80 12.83
CA ILE A 34 6.26 -39.69 11.84
C ILE A 34 6.74 -39.80 10.39
N LYS A 35 8.01 -39.47 10.12
CA LYS A 35 8.60 -39.53 8.78
C LYS A 35 8.59 -40.97 8.26
N GLY A 36 9.12 -41.91 9.04
CA GLY A 36 9.12 -43.34 8.68
C GLY A 36 7.72 -43.94 8.44
N ILE A 37 6.68 -43.41 9.08
CA ILE A 37 5.28 -43.84 8.87
C ILE A 37 4.70 -43.27 7.56
N ARG A 38 5.09 -42.05 7.17
CA ARG A 38 4.62 -41.40 5.93
C ARG A 38 5.24 -42.04 4.70
N ASP A 39 6.55 -42.29 4.74
CA ASP A 39 7.31 -42.87 3.63
C ASP A 39 6.80 -44.29 3.26
N GLN A 40 6.15 -45.00 4.20
CA GLN A 40 5.50 -46.29 3.97
C GLN A 40 4.12 -46.22 3.28
N LYS A 41 3.43 -45.08 3.30
CA LYS A 41 2.00 -44.99 2.88
C LYS A 41 1.76 -44.34 1.51
N GLN A 42 2.78 -43.80 0.86
CA GLN A 42 2.63 -42.94 -0.34
C GLN A 42 2.51 -43.74 -1.66
N ARG A 43 1.69 -44.80 -1.71
CA ARG A 43 1.68 -45.77 -2.85
C ARG A 43 0.34 -46.03 -3.56
N GLU A 44 -0.79 -45.45 -3.16
CA GLU A 44 -2.12 -45.80 -3.73
C GLU A 44 -3.03 -44.57 -3.99
N LEU A 45 -3.78 -44.63 -5.12
CA LEU A 45 -5.06 -43.93 -5.51
C LEU A 45 -5.10 -42.88 -6.65
N HIS A 46 -6.16 -43.00 -7.48
CA HIS A 46 -6.70 -42.19 -8.61
C HIS A 46 -8.15 -42.75 -8.92
N LEU A 47 -9.03 -42.34 -9.87
CA LEU A 47 -9.10 -41.38 -10.99
C LEU A 47 -10.60 -41.00 -11.30
N GLU A 48 -10.95 -40.76 -12.58
CA GLU A 48 -12.28 -40.85 -13.27
C GLU A 48 -13.26 -39.63 -13.27
N LEU A 49 -14.16 -39.57 -14.28
CA LEU A 49 -14.57 -38.33 -15.00
C LEU A 49 -15.96 -38.32 -15.74
N ALA A 50 -16.46 -37.11 -16.07
CA ALA A 50 -17.38 -36.72 -17.20
C ALA A 50 -18.91 -37.04 -17.10
N ARG A 51 -19.90 -36.42 -17.82
CA ARG A 51 -19.95 -35.22 -18.73
C ARG A 51 -21.35 -34.50 -18.77
N SER A 52 -21.71 -33.85 -19.90
CA SER A 52 -22.74 -32.81 -20.19
C SER A 52 -24.01 -33.33 -20.94
N GLU A 53 -24.87 -32.65 -21.75
CA GLU A 53 -24.91 -31.34 -22.50
C GLU A 53 -26.38 -31.00 -23.00
N ALA A 54 -26.63 -29.83 -23.65
CA ALA A 54 -27.81 -29.42 -24.50
C ALA A 54 -29.24 -29.26 -23.86
N ASP A 55 -30.31 -28.60 -24.38
CA ASP A 55 -30.66 -27.52 -25.37
C ASP A 55 -32.23 -27.33 -25.33
N ASP A 56 -33.00 -26.43 -26.00
CA ASP A 56 -32.90 -25.03 -26.48
C ASP A 56 -34.35 -24.45 -26.80
N SER A 57 -34.52 -23.10 -26.89
CA SER A 57 -35.59 -22.23 -27.48
C SER A 57 -36.59 -21.42 -26.56
N PHE A 58 -36.52 -20.08 -26.58
CA PHE A 58 -36.98 -19.16 -25.49
C PHE A 58 -37.81 -17.91 -25.92
N LEU A 59 -38.28 -17.12 -24.94
CA LEU A 59 -39.05 -15.85 -25.06
C LEU A 59 -38.24 -14.61 -24.59
N SER A 60 -38.77 -13.39 -24.70
CA SER A 60 -38.08 -12.07 -24.63
C SER A 60 -38.00 -11.37 -23.25
N ASP A 61 -37.40 -10.16 -23.19
CA ASP A 61 -36.57 -9.69 -22.05
C ASP A 61 -36.97 -8.40 -21.32
N GLU A 62 -38.08 -7.74 -21.66
CA GLU A 62 -38.27 -6.31 -21.32
C GLU A 62 -38.58 -6.02 -19.83
N ASP A 63 -38.93 -7.03 -19.02
CA ASP A 63 -39.37 -6.87 -17.62
C ASP A 63 -38.31 -7.21 -16.53
N ILE A 64 -37.05 -7.49 -16.90
CA ILE A 64 -36.07 -8.09 -15.96
C ILE A 64 -35.28 -7.04 -15.14
N THR A 65 -35.53 -6.98 -13.82
CA THR A 65 -34.78 -6.14 -12.85
C THR A 65 -33.61 -6.86 -12.16
N SER A 66 -32.48 -6.16 -11.96
CA SER A 66 -31.24 -6.70 -11.40
C SER A 66 -31.00 -6.30 -9.93
N ARG A 67 -30.50 -7.25 -9.13
CA ARG A 67 -30.02 -7.09 -7.74
C ARG A 67 -28.65 -6.41 -7.70
N SER A 68 -28.42 -5.58 -6.68
CA SER A 68 -27.20 -4.76 -6.53
C SER A 68 -26.74 -4.46 -5.10
N LEU A 69 -27.60 -4.64 -4.08
CA LEU A 69 -27.36 -4.14 -2.71
C LEU A 69 -26.99 -5.24 -1.70
N PHE A 70 -25.69 -5.43 -1.47
CA PHE A 70 -25.12 -6.51 -0.64
C PHE A 70 -24.31 -5.99 0.58
N PRO A 71 -24.93 -5.45 1.64
CA PRO A 71 -24.24 -5.03 2.87
C PRO A 71 -23.97 -6.22 3.82
N GLU A 72 -23.00 -6.09 4.73
CA GLU A 72 -22.71 -7.10 5.77
C GLU A 72 -23.73 -7.08 6.92
N SER A 73 -24.19 -5.88 7.31
CA SER A 73 -25.21 -5.68 8.35
C SER A 73 -26.04 -4.44 8.05
N TRP A 74 -27.24 -4.36 8.65
CA TRP A 74 -28.21 -3.29 8.43
C TRP A 74 -29.26 -3.27 9.56
N LEU A 75 -30.24 -2.35 9.50
CA LEU A 75 -31.28 -2.14 10.53
C LEU A 75 -30.74 -1.70 11.92
N TRP A 76 -29.55 -1.08 11.95
CA TRP A 76 -28.96 -0.54 13.17
C TRP A 76 -29.62 0.79 13.58
N GLN A 77 -30.75 0.72 14.29
CA GLN A 77 -31.55 1.86 14.72
C GLN A 77 -32.14 1.67 16.13
N VAL A 78 -32.49 2.78 16.80
CA VAL A 78 -33.09 2.78 18.15
C VAL A 78 -34.49 3.40 18.07
N GLU A 79 -35.49 2.62 18.47
CA GLU A 79 -36.90 2.97 18.25
C GLU A 79 -37.65 3.20 19.56
N PRO A 80 -38.12 4.44 19.85
CA PRO A 80 -38.94 4.69 21.02
C PRO A 80 -40.37 4.15 20.79
N LEU A 81 -40.88 3.44 21.80
CA LEU A 81 -42.26 2.94 21.88
C LEU A 81 -43.09 3.93 22.72
N THR A 82 -43.76 4.88 22.04
CA THR A 82 -44.48 6.00 22.69
C THR A 82 -46.01 5.87 22.64
N GLU A 83 -46.55 4.79 22.08
CA GLU A 83 -48.00 4.56 22.02
C GLU A 83 -48.56 4.16 23.39
N GLN A 84 -49.76 4.67 23.70
CA GLN A 84 -50.46 4.36 24.96
C GLN A 84 -50.82 2.87 24.99
N PRO A 85 -50.36 2.09 25.99
CA PRO A 85 -50.50 0.64 25.98
C PRO A 85 -51.94 0.20 26.29
N ASN A 86 -52.59 -0.39 25.30
CA ASN A 86 -53.67 -1.35 25.54
C ASN A 86 -53.03 -2.68 25.96
N GLU A 87 -52.59 -2.73 27.22
CA GLU A 87 -51.83 -3.82 27.88
C GLU A 87 -50.41 -4.07 27.34
N ILE A 88 -50.18 -3.92 26.03
CA ILE A 88 -48.86 -4.04 25.37
C ILE A 88 -48.63 -2.80 24.48
N SER A 89 -47.43 -2.22 24.54
CA SER A 89 -46.97 -1.23 23.54
C SER A 89 -46.28 -1.95 22.39
N THR A 90 -46.78 -1.78 21.18
CA THR A 90 -46.25 -2.37 19.93
C THR A 90 -45.86 -1.27 18.94
N LYS A 91 -44.95 -1.55 18.01
CA LYS A 91 -44.63 -0.64 16.89
C LYS A 91 -44.29 -1.45 15.65
N THR A 92 -44.98 -1.19 14.54
CA THR A 92 -44.70 -1.83 13.25
C THR A 92 -43.71 -0.98 12.46
N LEU A 93 -42.63 -1.60 11.98
CA LEU A 93 -41.59 -0.94 11.18
C LEU A 93 -41.65 -1.49 9.75
N PRO A 94 -42.03 -0.67 8.74
CA PRO A 94 -41.96 -1.09 7.34
C PRO A 94 -40.49 -1.06 6.87
N VAL A 95 -39.95 -2.23 6.54
CA VAL A 95 -38.50 -2.44 6.33
C VAL A 95 -38.26 -3.18 5.01
N TYR A 96 -37.44 -2.60 4.13
CA TYR A 96 -37.03 -3.22 2.87
C TYR A 96 -35.82 -4.15 3.07
N LEU A 97 -36.06 -5.45 2.87
CA LEU A 97 -35.04 -6.50 2.83
C LEU A 97 -33.95 -6.21 1.79
N LYS A 98 -32.75 -6.75 2.02
CA LYS A 98 -31.59 -6.58 1.13
C LYS A 98 -31.51 -7.68 0.08
N ASP A 99 -30.83 -7.39 -1.02
CA ASP A 99 -30.73 -8.27 -2.20
C ASP A 99 -29.92 -9.56 -1.97
N SER A 100 -29.30 -9.69 -0.79
CA SER A 100 -28.56 -10.88 -0.37
C SER A 100 -29.49 -12.06 -0.12
N ILE A 101 -29.11 -13.22 -0.66
CA ILE A 101 -29.83 -14.48 -0.44
C ILE A 101 -29.19 -15.17 0.75
N THR A 102 -29.69 -14.82 1.93
CA THR A 102 -29.15 -15.15 3.26
C THR A 102 -30.28 -15.19 4.29
N THR A 103 -30.11 -15.98 5.36
CA THR A 103 -30.89 -15.77 6.58
C THR A 103 -30.36 -14.56 7.33
N TRP A 104 -31.24 -13.62 7.63
CA TRP A 104 -30.94 -12.45 8.47
C TRP A 104 -31.48 -12.70 9.88
N GLU A 105 -30.60 -12.73 10.87
CA GLU A 105 -31.00 -12.75 12.29
C GLU A 105 -31.24 -11.32 12.78
N VAL A 106 -32.49 -11.00 13.11
CA VAL A 106 -32.86 -9.71 13.70
C VAL A 106 -32.81 -9.85 15.23
N LEU A 107 -31.80 -9.23 15.85
CA LEU A 107 -31.65 -9.15 17.30
C LEU A 107 -32.24 -7.84 17.82
N ALA A 108 -33.30 -7.92 18.63
CA ALA A 108 -33.90 -6.76 19.28
C ALA A 108 -33.51 -6.71 20.77
N ILE A 109 -32.96 -5.57 21.22
CA ILE A 109 -32.66 -5.31 22.63
C ILE A 109 -33.49 -4.11 23.06
N SER A 110 -34.30 -4.29 24.10
CA SER A 110 -35.19 -3.27 24.65
C SER A 110 -34.76 -2.87 26.07
N LEU A 111 -34.98 -1.61 26.42
CA LEU A 111 -34.70 -1.07 27.75
C LEU A 111 -35.92 -0.29 28.26
N SER A 112 -36.45 -0.71 29.40
CA SER A 112 -37.60 -0.10 30.07
C SER A 112 -37.20 0.41 31.46
N GLN A 113 -37.62 1.62 31.81
CA GLN A 113 -37.37 2.19 33.13
C GLN A 113 -37.98 1.39 34.29
N THR A 114 -39.05 0.62 34.03
CA THR A 114 -39.78 -0.15 35.05
C THR A 114 -39.60 -1.67 34.93
N LYS A 115 -39.26 -2.18 33.73
CA LYS A 115 -39.04 -3.62 33.49
C LYS A 115 -37.57 -4.01 33.24
N GLY A 116 -36.65 -3.06 33.23
CA GLY A 116 -35.22 -3.31 33.00
C GLY A 116 -34.88 -3.56 31.53
N LEU A 117 -33.76 -4.25 31.30
CA LEU A 117 -33.29 -4.63 29.97
C LEU A 117 -33.86 -6.02 29.59
N CYS A 118 -34.37 -6.14 28.37
CA CYS A 118 -34.84 -7.40 27.80
C CYS A 118 -34.25 -7.57 26.39
N VAL A 119 -33.41 -8.61 26.24
CA VAL A 119 -32.97 -9.12 24.94
C VAL A 119 -34.07 -10.05 24.43
N ALA A 120 -34.58 -9.81 23.23
CA ALA A 120 -35.51 -10.73 22.57
C ALA A 120 -34.75 -11.88 21.91
N ASP A 121 -35.43 -13.02 21.73
CA ASP A 121 -34.90 -14.13 20.95
C ASP A 121 -34.60 -13.70 19.49
N PRO A 122 -33.59 -14.28 18.82
CA PRO A 122 -33.25 -13.92 17.44
C PRO A 122 -34.43 -14.22 16.50
N TYR A 123 -34.85 -13.20 15.72
CA TYR A 123 -35.90 -13.37 14.72
C TYR A 123 -35.28 -13.59 13.34
N GLU A 124 -35.27 -14.85 12.89
CA GLU A 124 -34.72 -15.25 11.58
C GLU A 124 -35.64 -14.83 10.41
N ILE A 125 -35.04 -14.19 9.40
CA ILE A 125 -35.69 -13.86 8.13
C ILE A 125 -34.87 -14.44 6.98
N THR A 126 -35.27 -15.62 6.50
CA THR A 126 -34.63 -16.28 5.35
C THR A 126 -35.04 -15.62 4.04
N VAL A 127 -34.14 -14.85 3.44
CA VAL A 127 -34.31 -14.31 2.08
C VAL A 127 -33.84 -15.36 1.08
N MET A 128 -34.78 -16.11 0.51
CA MET A 128 -34.51 -17.18 -0.46
C MET A 128 -35.17 -16.88 -1.81
N LYS A 129 -34.49 -17.23 -2.91
CA LYS A 129 -35.12 -17.41 -4.23
C LYS A 129 -34.91 -18.86 -4.67
N GLU A 130 -35.89 -19.47 -5.32
CA GLU A 130 -35.79 -20.84 -5.85
C GLU A 130 -34.89 -20.92 -7.09
N PHE A 131 -34.79 -19.82 -7.84
CA PHE A 131 -33.80 -19.60 -8.90
C PHE A 131 -33.08 -18.26 -8.69
N PHE A 132 -31.74 -18.26 -8.77
CA PHE A 132 -30.95 -17.02 -8.71
C PHE A 132 -29.56 -17.16 -9.36
N ILE A 133 -28.94 -16.01 -9.61
CA ILE A 133 -27.53 -15.87 -10.02
C ILE A 133 -26.68 -15.45 -8.82
N ASP A 134 -25.43 -15.92 -8.77
CA ASP A 134 -24.35 -15.28 -8.02
C ASP A 134 -23.13 -15.04 -8.93
N LEU A 135 -22.76 -13.77 -9.08
CA LEU A 135 -21.63 -13.35 -9.92
C LEU A 135 -20.32 -13.39 -9.12
N ARG A 136 -19.40 -14.28 -9.49
CA ARG A 136 -18.05 -14.38 -8.92
C ARG A 136 -17.08 -13.53 -9.74
N LEU A 137 -16.58 -12.47 -9.12
CA LEU A 137 -15.51 -11.59 -9.60
C LEU A 137 -14.26 -11.77 -8.72
N PRO A 138 -13.04 -11.57 -9.23
CA PRO A 138 -11.86 -11.36 -8.40
C PRO A 138 -11.93 -10.00 -7.67
N TYR A 139 -11.16 -9.84 -6.60
CA TYR A 139 -11.06 -8.58 -5.84
C TYR A 139 -10.57 -7.40 -6.69
N SER A 140 -9.58 -7.64 -7.56
CA SER A 140 -8.96 -6.65 -8.45
C SER A 140 -8.48 -7.30 -9.74
N VAL A 141 -8.43 -6.54 -10.84
CA VAL A 141 -7.87 -6.96 -12.14
C VAL A 141 -6.98 -5.85 -12.68
N VAL A 142 -5.84 -6.17 -13.28
CA VAL A 142 -4.99 -5.15 -13.93
C VAL A 142 -5.53 -4.81 -15.31
N ARG A 143 -5.49 -3.53 -15.71
CA ARG A 143 -5.85 -3.07 -17.05
C ARG A 143 -5.19 -3.95 -18.12
N ASN A 144 -5.98 -4.35 -19.13
CA ASN A 144 -5.63 -5.26 -20.22
C ASN A 144 -5.43 -6.76 -19.86
N GLU A 145 -5.56 -7.21 -18.60
CA GLU A 145 -5.59 -8.66 -18.30
C GLU A 145 -6.88 -9.32 -18.77
N GLN A 146 -6.81 -10.56 -19.26
CA GLN A 146 -8.00 -11.32 -19.64
C GLN A 146 -8.46 -12.16 -18.46
N VAL A 147 -9.70 -12.00 -17.99
CA VAL A 147 -10.22 -12.71 -16.82
C VAL A 147 -11.50 -13.45 -17.18
N GLU A 148 -11.53 -14.75 -16.87
CA GLU A 148 -12.75 -15.53 -16.82
C GLU A 148 -13.46 -15.28 -15.48
N ILE A 149 -14.56 -14.52 -15.53
CA ILE A 149 -15.50 -14.37 -14.40
C ILE A 149 -16.60 -15.44 -14.51
N ARG A 150 -17.24 -15.80 -13.40
CA ARG A 150 -18.22 -16.89 -13.38
C ARG A 150 -19.56 -16.45 -12.81
N ALA A 151 -20.62 -16.55 -13.58
CA ALA A 151 -21.99 -16.45 -13.07
C ALA A 151 -22.46 -17.85 -12.66
N ILE A 152 -22.59 -18.08 -11.36
CA ILE A 152 -23.13 -19.35 -10.84
C ILE A 152 -24.64 -19.21 -10.78
N LEU A 153 -25.33 -20.01 -11.60
CA LEU A 153 -26.77 -20.16 -11.60
C LEU A 153 -27.14 -21.25 -10.58
N TYR A 154 -28.15 -21.00 -9.75
CA TYR A 154 -28.68 -21.99 -8.81
C TYR A 154 -30.13 -22.32 -9.14
N ASN A 155 -30.45 -23.61 -9.21
CA ASN A 155 -31.81 -24.14 -9.33
C ASN A 155 -32.13 -24.99 -8.10
N TYR A 156 -32.94 -24.46 -7.18
CA TYR A 156 -33.41 -25.17 -6.00
C TYR A 156 -34.75 -25.90 -6.21
N TRP A 157 -35.41 -25.73 -7.36
CA TRP A 157 -36.60 -26.51 -7.69
C TRP A 157 -36.29 -28.01 -7.85
N THR A 158 -37.32 -28.82 -7.64
CA THR A 158 -37.35 -30.26 -7.95
C THR A 158 -37.38 -30.56 -9.45
N ASP A 159 -37.65 -29.54 -10.27
CA ASP A 159 -37.71 -29.65 -11.73
C ASP A 159 -36.38 -29.24 -12.35
N GLU A 160 -36.05 -29.84 -13.49
CA GLU A 160 -35.02 -29.33 -14.38
C GLU A 160 -35.52 -28.07 -15.12
N ILE A 161 -34.67 -27.04 -15.22
CA ILE A 161 -34.99 -25.79 -15.92
C ILE A 161 -33.98 -25.47 -17.01
N THR A 162 -34.47 -24.84 -18.08
CA THR A 162 -33.60 -24.18 -19.07
C THR A 162 -33.60 -22.67 -18.80
N VAL A 163 -32.44 -22.03 -18.90
CA VAL A 163 -32.21 -20.62 -18.55
C VAL A 163 -31.41 -19.93 -19.66
N ARG A 164 -31.86 -18.78 -20.16
CA ARG A 164 -31.01 -17.84 -20.93
C ARG A 164 -30.24 -17.00 -19.92
N VAL A 165 -28.96 -16.77 -20.17
CA VAL A 165 -28.09 -15.85 -19.43
C VAL A 165 -27.47 -14.84 -20.38
N GLU A 166 -27.46 -13.57 -20.00
CA GLU A 166 -26.91 -12.47 -20.78
C GLU A 166 -25.88 -11.68 -19.95
N LEU A 167 -24.71 -11.43 -20.55
CA LEU A 167 -23.76 -10.45 -20.04
C LEU A 167 -24.11 -9.08 -20.62
N MET A 168 -24.32 -8.07 -19.77
CA MET A 168 -24.61 -6.71 -20.25
C MET A 168 -23.34 -6.05 -20.79
N HIS A 169 -23.44 -5.36 -21.94
CA HIS A 169 -22.33 -4.59 -22.51
C HIS A 169 -21.98 -3.38 -21.62
N ASN A 170 -20.68 -3.17 -21.38
CA ASN A 170 -20.13 -2.00 -20.70
C ASN A 170 -18.91 -1.49 -21.51
N PRO A 171 -18.88 -0.23 -21.98
CA PRO A 171 -17.79 0.29 -22.81
C PRO A 171 -16.42 0.37 -22.10
N ALA A 172 -16.35 0.25 -20.77
CA ALA A 172 -15.09 0.15 -20.05
C ALA A 172 -14.47 -1.27 -20.05
N LEU A 173 -15.26 -2.29 -20.43
CA LEU A 173 -14.92 -3.70 -20.35
C LEU A 173 -15.14 -4.37 -21.72
N CYS A 174 -14.05 -4.74 -22.39
CA CYS A 174 -14.17 -5.60 -23.55
C CYS A 174 -14.71 -6.98 -23.13
N SER A 175 -15.67 -7.51 -23.88
CA SER A 175 -16.30 -8.81 -23.64
C SER A 175 -16.93 -9.33 -24.95
N ALA A 176 -17.55 -10.51 -24.90
CA ALA A 176 -18.33 -11.02 -26.03
C ALA A 176 -19.62 -10.19 -26.33
N SER A 177 -20.07 -9.33 -25.39
CA SER A 177 -21.20 -8.43 -25.60
C SER A 177 -20.73 -7.11 -26.21
N THR A 178 -21.17 -6.82 -27.43
CA THR A 178 -20.92 -5.55 -28.13
C THR A 178 -22.02 -4.53 -27.84
N SER A 179 -21.81 -3.28 -28.26
CA SER A 179 -22.82 -2.22 -28.18
C SER A 179 -24.06 -2.44 -29.08
N LYS A 180 -24.01 -3.42 -30.00
CA LYS A 180 -25.13 -3.75 -30.92
C LYS A 180 -25.68 -5.17 -30.73
N THR A 181 -24.89 -6.09 -30.18
CA THR A 181 -25.23 -7.50 -30.01
C THR A 181 -24.87 -7.96 -28.60
N ARG A 182 -25.86 -8.42 -27.83
CA ARG A 182 -25.64 -9.03 -26.52
C ARG A 182 -25.13 -10.46 -26.69
N TYR A 183 -24.18 -10.85 -25.85
CA TYR A 183 -23.78 -12.24 -25.71
C TYR A 183 -24.75 -12.97 -24.77
N GLN A 184 -25.52 -13.88 -25.34
CA GLN A 184 -26.44 -14.77 -24.65
C GLN A 184 -25.91 -16.21 -24.67
N GLN A 185 -26.05 -16.93 -23.56
CA GLN A 185 -25.89 -18.38 -23.50
C GLN A 185 -27.19 -19.00 -22.98
N ILE A 186 -27.52 -20.20 -23.48
CA ILE A 186 -28.66 -20.99 -23.02
C ILE A 186 -28.11 -22.21 -22.27
N VAL A 187 -28.59 -22.43 -21.06
CA VAL A 187 -28.04 -23.40 -20.09
C VAL A 187 -29.16 -24.22 -19.49
N ARG A 188 -28.94 -25.53 -19.33
CA ARG A 188 -29.89 -26.47 -18.74
C ARG A 188 -29.42 -26.88 -17.33
N LEU A 189 -30.15 -26.45 -16.30
CA LEU A 189 -29.88 -26.77 -14.91
C LEU A 189 -30.77 -27.92 -14.45
N LYS A 190 -30.14 -29.02 -14.02
CA LYS A 190 -30.82 -30.13 -13.35
C LYS A 190 -31.51 -29.64 -12.07
N ALA A 191 -32.51 -30.40 -11.61
CA ALA A 191 -33.13 -30.19 -10.31
C ALA A 191 -32.08 -30.12 -9.18
N GLN A 192 -32.30 -29.25 -8.19
CA GLN A 192 -31.46 -29.09 -7.00
C GLN A 192 -29.95 -29.00 -7.30
N SER A 193 -29.57 -28.23 -8.32
CA SER A 193 -28.19 -28.15 -8.81
C SER A 193 -27.76 -26.72 -9.17
N SER A 194 -26.45 -26.51 -9.25
CA SER A 194 -25.84 -25.24 -9.68
C SER A 194 -25.01 -25.42 -10.96
N TRP A 195 -25.03 -24.45 -11.86
CA TRP A 195 -24.19 -24.43 -13.06
C TRP A 195 -23.37 -23.14 -13.13
N ALA A 196 -22.08 -23.24 -13.44
CA ALA A 196 -21.20 -22.09 -13.59
C ALA A 196 -21.08 -21.69 -15.08
N VAL A 197 -21.47 -20.46 -15.39
CA VAL A 197 -21.33 -19.86 -16.73
C VAL A 197 -20.05 -19.01 -16.76
N PRO A 198 -19.04 -19.37 -17.59
CA PRO A 198 -17.84 -18.58 -17.75
C PRO A 198 -18.05 -17.42 -18.75
N PHE A 199 -17.64 -16.22 -18.37
CA PHE A 199 -17.55 -15.07 -19.27
C PHE A 199 -16.13 -14.52 -19.26
N VAL A 200 -15.53 -14.38 -20.44
CA VAL A 200 -14.20 -13.76 -20.61
C VAL A 200 -14.37 -12.25 -20.78
N ILE A 201 -13.71 -11.48 -19.93
CA ILE A 201 -13.68 -10.02 -19.97
C ILE A 201 -12.23 -9.49 -19.98
N VAL A 202 -12.02 -8.30 -20.56
CA VAL A 202 -10.73 -7.59 -20.59
C VAL A 202 -10.99 -6.12 -20.24
N PRO A 203 -10.50 -5.60 -19.10
CA PRO A 203 -10.83 -4.25 -18.67
C PRO A 203 -9.91 -3.22 -19.32
N LEU A 204 -10.49 -2.21 -19.99
CA LEU A 204 -9.76 -1.22 -20.77
C LEU A 204 -9.53 0.09 -20.00
N GLN A 205 -10.44 0.45 -19.10
CA GLN A 205 -10.39 1.69 -18.31
C GLN A 205 -10.12 1.41 -16.82
N LEU A 206 -9.37 2.29 -16.16
CA LEU A 206 -9.08 2.19 -14.72
C LEU A 206 -10.31 2.56 -13.87
N GLY A 207 -10.39 2.11 -12.63
CA GLY A 207 -11.43 2.47 -11.67
C GLY A 207 -12.42 1.35 -11.33
N LEU A 208 -13.60 1.73 -10.81
CA LEU A 208 -14.65 0.80 -10.39
C LEU A 208 -15.74 0.68 -11.46
N HIS A 209 -15.73 -0.43 -12.19
CA HIS A 209 -16.63 -0.65 -13.34
C HIS A 209 -17.72 -1.66 -13.01
N ASP A 210 -18.94 -1.38 -13.47
CA ASP A 210 -20.09 -2.26 -13.24
C ASP A 210 -20.06 -3.48 -14.16
N VAL A 211 -20.17 -4.69 -13.59
CA VAL A 211 -20.42 -5.93 -14.31
C VAL A 211 -21.84 -6.39 -13.96
N GLU A 212 -22.69 -6.55 -14.98
CA GLU A 212 -24.08 -6.98 -14.81
C GLU A 212 -24.38 -8.22 -15.67
N VAL A 213 -24.93 -9.24 -15.04
CA VAL A 213 -25.40 -10.47 -15.69
C VAL A 213 -26.88 -10.65 -15.37
N LYS A 214 -27.71 -10.90 -16.39
CA LYS A 214 -29.14 -11.22 -16.27
C LYS A 214 -29.42 -12.65 -16.68
N ALA A 215 -30.49 -13.24 -16.17
CA ALA A 215 -30.94 -14.56 -16.59
C ALA A 215 -32.47 -14.73 -16.49
N ALA A 216 -33.05 -15.45 -17.46
CA ALA A 216 -34.48 -15.70 -17.59
C ALA A 216 -34.77 -17.20 -17.75
N VAL A 217 -35.76 -17.71 -17.00
CA VAL A 217 -36.16 -19.12 -17.04
C VAL A 217 -37.13 -19.38 -18.20
N ARG A 218 -36.95 -20.51 -18.90
CA ARG A 218 -37.82 -20.93 -20.00
C ARG A 218 -39.24 -21.21 -19.52
N GLY A 219 -40.24 -20.57 -20.12
CA GLY A 219 -41.66 -20.89 -19.90
C GLY A 219 -42.20 -20.60 -18.49
N LYS A 220 -41.40 -19.98 -17.61
CA LYS A 220 -41.80 -19.48 -16.29
C LYS A 220 -41.54 -17.97 -16.27
N PHE A 221 -42.44 -17.17 -15.70
CA PHE A 221 -42.23 -15.72 -15.48
C PHE A 221 -41.26 -15.47 -14.31
N VAL A 222 -40.06 -16.04 -14.40
CA VAL A 222 -39.02 -15.98 -13.36
C VAL A 222 -37.71 -15.58 -14.02
N ALA A 223 -37.14 -14.49 -13.52
CA ALA A 223 -35.85 -13.96 -13.94
C ALA A 223 -35.12 -13.38 -12.72
N ASP A 224 -33.81 -13.28 -12.84
CA ASP A 224 -32.94 -12.65 -11.86
C ASP A 224 -31.79 -11.93 -12.59
N GLY A 225 -31.20 -10.94 -11.94
CA GLY A 225 -30.01 -10.28 -12.43
C GLY A 225 -29.11 -9.91 -11.28
N VAL A 226 -27.80 -9.87 -11.50
CA VAL A 226 -26.81 -9.47 -10.49
C VAL A 226 -25.84 -8.48 -11.09
N LYS A 227 -25.71 -7.35 -10.41
CA LYS A 227 -24.78 -6.27 -10.72
C LYS A 227 -23.76 -6.13 -9.58
N LYS A 228 -22.47 -6.29 -9.89
CA LYS A 228 -21.36 -6.12 -8.93
C LYS A 228 -20.25 -5.25 -9.56
N LYS A 229 -19.45 -4.58 -8.73
CA LYS A 229 -18.35 -3.72 -9.19
C LYS A 229 -17.02 -4.47 -9.28
N LEU A 230 -16.29 -4.23 -10.35
CA LEU A 230 -14.94 -4.73 -10.60
C LEU A 230 -13.92 -3.61 -10.40
N LYS A 231 -12.92 -3.83 -9.53
CA LYS A 231 -11.80 -2.90 -9.29
C LYS A 231 -10.73 -3.12 -10.35
N VAL A 232 -10.64 -2.21 -11.33
CA VAL A 232 -9.61 -2.22 -12.37
C VAL A 232 -8.45 -1.32 -11.95
N VAL A 233 -7.27 -1.90 -11.83
CA VAL A 233 -6.05 -1.25 -11.35
C VAL A 233 -4.97 -1.18 -12.43
N VAL A 234 -3.93 -0.41 -12.13
CA VAL A 234 -2.84 -0.09 -13.04
C VAL A 234 -1.73 -1.16 -12.98
N SER A 235 -0.97 -1.30 -14.07
CA SER A 235 0.27 -2.09 -14.11
C SER A 235 1.44 -1.32 -13.48
N GLY A 236 2.52 -2.00 -13.10
CA GLY A 236 3.67 -1.40 -12.43
C GLY A 236 3.49 -1.30 -10.91
N HIS A 237 4.14 -0.32 -10.29
CA HIS A 237 4.08 -0.08 -8.84
C HIS A 237 3.87 1.40 -8.53
N ARG A 238 3.21 1.72 -7.41
CA ARG A 238 2.84 3.09 -7.05
C ARG A 238 3.99 3.78 -6.31
N CYS A 239 4.55 4.81 -6.94
CA CYS A 239 5.64 5.61 -6.39
C CYS A 239 5.13 6.97 -5.88
N SER A 240 5.81 7.50 -4.86
CA SER A 240 5.58 8.84 -4.32
C SER A 240 6.92 9.55 -4.15
N TRP A 241 7.09 10.68 -4.82
CA TRP A 241 8.27 11.53 -4.72
C TRP A 241 7.90 12.84 -4.00
N SER A 242 8.66 13.21 -2.97
CA SER A 242 8.32 14.32 -2.07
C SER A 242 9.43 15.35 -1.94
N LEU A 243 9.10 16.62 -2.18
CA LEU A 243 9.90 17.79 -1.82
C LEU A 243 9.33 18.48 -0.58
N TYR A 244 10.21 19.01 0.26
CA TYR A 244 9.84 19.78 1.44
C TYR A 244 10.57 21.13 1.45
N HIS A 245 9.81 22.21 1.60
CA HIS A 245 10.34 23.57 1.72
C HIS A 245 9.81 24.22 3.01
N VAL A 246 10.71 24.77 3.82
CA VAL A 246 10.33 25.73 4.86
C VAL A 246 10.04 27.06 4.17
N VAL A 247 8.95 27.72 4.55
CA VAL A 247 8.65 29.10 4.15
C VAL A 247 9.04 30.01 5.34
N PRO A 248 10.27 30.54 5.38
CA PRO A 248 10.68 31.49 6.41
C PRO A 248 9.94 32.84 6.27
N PRO A 249 10.05 33.75 7.25
CA PRO A 249 9.51 35.10 7.09
C PRO A 249 10.37 35.88 6.07
N PRO A 250 9.78 36.79 5.27
CA PRO A 250 10.50 37.52 4.23
C PRO A 250 11.61 38.42 4.82
N SER A 251 12.87 38.07 4.55
CA SER A 251 14.02 38.77 5.13
C SER A 251 14.33 40.11 4.42
N LEU A 252 13.71 41.17 4.94
CA LEU A 252 14.30 42.52 5.04
C LEU A 252 14.69 43.29 3.75
N ARG A 253 14.27 42.88 2.54
CA ARG A 253 14.45 43.72 1.32
C ARG A 253 13.22 43.97 0.44
N TYR A 254 12.29 43.02 0.27
CA TYR A 254 11.13 43.21 -0.64
C TYR A 254 9.77 42.70 -0.15
N GLY A 255 9.66 42.19 1.08
CA GLY A 255 8.37 41.76 1.68
C GLY A 255 7.74 40.47 1.12
N VAL A 256 8.14 40.06 -0.10
CA VAL A 256 7.69 38.84 -0.78
C VAL A 256 8.86 37.85 -0.88
N GLN A 257 8.62 36.57 -0.59
CA GLN A 257 9.49 35.46 -0.97
C GLN A 257 8.85 34.70 -2.15
N GLU A 258 9.64 34.32 -3.16
CA GLU A 258 9.20 33.48 -4.28
C GLU A 258 10.08 32.23 -4.37
N GLU A 259 9.47 31.06 -4.14
CA GLU A 259 10.08 29.75 -4.33
C GLU A 259 9.67 29.16 -5.68
N LYS A 260 10.62 28.50 -6.36
CA LYS A 260 10.37 27.77 -7.61
C LYS A 260 10.51 26.28 -7.37
N VAL A 261 9.39 25.56 -7.40
CA VAL A 261 9.34 24.11 -7.22
C VAL A 261 9.55 23.47 -8.58
N LYS A 262 10.50 22.54 -8.65
CA LYS A 262 10.78 21.77 -9.87
C LYS A 262 9.88 20.55 -9.99
N ALA A 263 9.53 20.20 -11.22
CA ALA A 263 8.88 18.95 -11.57
C ALA A 263 9.72 17.73 -11.14
N GLY A 264 9.06 16.62 -10.78
CA GLY A 264 9.72 15.36 -10.50
C GLY A 264 10.24 14.70 -11.79
N ASN A 265 11.32 13.93 -11.69
CA ASN A 265 11.82 13.16 -12.84
C ASN A 265 11.00 11.87 -13.02
N LEU A 266 9.93 11.92 -13.81
CA LEU A 266 9.02 10.80 -14.08
C LEU A 266 9.43 9.94 -15.28
N SER A 267 10.74 9.74 -15.49
CA SER A 267 11.30 8.99 -16.65
C SER A 267 10.82 7.54 -16.77
N ASP A 268 10.30 6.99 -15.68
CA ASP A 268 9.86 5.62 -15.46
C ASP A 268 8.32 5.46 -15.49
N ILE A 269 7.53 6.53 -15.69
CA ILE A 269 6.06 6.46 -15.61
C ILE A 269 5.42 5.45 -16.58
N VAL A 270 4.41 4.71 -16.09
CA VAL A 270 3.62 3.75 -16.87
C VAL A 270 2.77 4.48 -17.92
N PRO A 271 2.73 4.04 -19.20
CA PRO A 271 2.02 4.76 -20.24
C PRO A 271 0.50 4.82 -20.02
N ASN A 272 -0.12 5.92 -20.44
CA ASN A 272 -1.53 6.23 -20.20
C ASN A 272 -1.91 6.10 -18.71
N THR A 273 -1.12 6.71 -17.83
CA THR A 273 -1.45 6.88 -16.41
C THR A 273 -1.27 8.34 -16.01
N GLU A 274 -2.14 8.84 -15.13
CA GLU A 274 -2.02 10.21 -14.63
C GLU A 274 -1.04 10.26 -13.45
N SER A 275 -0.19 11.29 -13.43
CA SER A 275 0.52 11.72 -12.21
C SER A 275 -0.36 12.65 -11.39
N GLU A 276 -0.25 12.61 -10.06
CA GLU A 276 -0.98 13.49 -9.15
C GLU A 276 0.00 14.22 -8.22
N THR A 277 0.17 15.52 -8.40
CA THR A 277 1.00 16.36 -7.52
C THR A 277 0.12 17.11 -6.53
N LYS A 278 0.25 16.77 -5.26
CA LYS A 278 -0.43 17.42 -4.13
C LYS A 278 0.52 18.38 -3.42
N VAL A 279 0.12 19.64 -3.29
CA VAL A 279 0.83 20.70 -2.55
C VAL A 279 0.08 20.96 -1.25
N SER A 280 0.73 20.76 -0.09
CA SER A 280 0.19 21.06 1.23
C SER A 280 0.95 22.20 1.89
N ILE A 281 0.25 23.21 2.41
CA ILE A 281 0.81 24.38 3.09
C ILE A 281 0.17 24.52 4.48
N GLN A 282 0.99 24.77 5.50
CA GLN A 282 0.59 24.77 6.91
C GLN A 282 1.29 25.87 7.72
N GLY A 283 0.67 26.29 8.83
CA GLY A 283 1.15 27.38 9.69
C GLY A 283 2.02 26.95 10.87
N ASN A 284 2.15 25.64 11.12
CA ASN A 284 2.99 25.08 12.18
C ASN A 284 3.49 23.68 11.74
N PRO A 285 4.76 23.31 11.95
CA PRO A 285 5.27 21.98 11.57
C PRO A 285 4.57 20.81 12.29
N VAL A 286 3.94 21.05 13.44
CA VAL A 286 3.23 20.03 14.25
C VAL A 286 1.79 19.79 13.75
N SER A 287 1.22 20.69 12.93
CA SER A 287 -0.17 20.64 12.47
C SER A 287 -0.56 19.31 11.81
N ILE A 288 0.24 18.79 10.85
CA ILE A 288 -0.07 17.54 10.15
C ILE A 288 -0.14 16.32 11.07
N MET A 289 0.69 16.29 12.12
CA MET A 289 0.71 15.20 13.09
C MET A 289 -0.52 15.27 14.00
N VAL A 290 -0.87 16.47 14.47
CA VAL A 290 -2.06 16.70 15.32
C VAL A 290 -3.36 16.43 14.58
N GLU A 291 -3.55 16.94 13.35
CA GLU A 291 -4.81 16.76 12.62
C GLU A 291 -5.13 15.28 12.38
N LYS A 292 -4.08 14.50 12.05
CA LYS A 292 -4.17 13.07 11.76
C LYS A 292 -4.16 12.16 12.98
N ALA A 293 -3.49 12.54 14.08
CA ALA A 293 -3.45 11.72 15.30
C ALA A 293 -4.79 11.69 16.06
N ILE A 294 -5.68 12.64 15.76
CA ILE A 294 -7.03 12.77 16.35
C ILE A 294 -8.11 12.18 15.43
N ASP A 295 -7.82 12.05 14.13
CA ASP A 295 -8.71 11.49 13.12
C ASP A 295 -8.48 9.97 13.01
N GLY A 296 -9.44 9.16 13.47
CA GLY A 296 -9.28 7.71 13.56
C GLY A 296 -9.08 6.97 12.23
N GLU A 297 -9.40 7.60 11.09
CA GLU A 297 -9.09 7.06 9.76
C GLU A 297 -7.69 7.52 9.31
N LYS A 298 -7.38 8.82 9.44
CA LYS A 298 -6.07 9.36 9.05
C LYS A 298 -4.92 8.95 9.97
N LEU A 299 -5.18 8.48 11.20
CA LEU A 299 -4.17 7.91 12.10
C LEU A 299 -3.43 6.74 11.42
N LYS A 300 -4.15 5.91 10.64
CA LYS A 300 -3.60 4.83 9.80
C LYS A 300 -2.77 5.32 8.60
N HIS A 301 -2.67 6.64 8.41
CA HIS A 301 -1.88 7.30 7.37
C HIS A 301 -0.76 8.18 7.95
N LEU A 302 -0.52 8.14 9.27
CA LEU A 302 0.73 8.61 9.89
C LEU A 302 1.78 7.50 9.93
N ILE A 303 1.35 6.26 10.20
CA ILE A 303 2.23 5.10 10.35
C ILE A 303 1.61 3.92 9.58
N VAL A 304 2.36 3.41 8.60
CA VAL A 304 1.90 2.36 7.67
C VAL A 304 2.23 0.98 8.26
N THR A 305 1.53 0.62 9.34
CA THR A 305 1.50 -0.75 9.86
C THR A 305 0.06 -1.16 10.20
N PRO A 306 -0.31 -2.43 9.96
CA PRO A 306 -1.58 -2.98 10.44
C PRO A 306 -1.58 -3.18 11.96
N ALA A 307 -2.73 -3.57 12.51
CA ALA A 307 -2.95 -3.74 13.95
C ALA A 307 -3.05 -5.21 14.38
N GLY A 308 -2.93 -5.50 15.68
CA GLY A 308 -3.27 -6.82 16.24
C GLY A 308 -2.38 -7.38 17.35
N CYS A 309 -1.27 -6.72 17.70
CA CYS A 309 -0.40 -7.11 18.82
C CYS A 309 -0.22 -5.99 19.86
N GLY A 310 0.41 -6.32 20.98
CA GLY A 310 0.65 -5.41 22.10
C GLY A 310 1.60 -4.25 21.79
N GLU A 311 2.42 -4.35 20.74
CA GLU A 311 3.17 -3.20 20.24
C GLU A 311 2.33 -2.37 19.26
N GLN A 312 1.75 -3.00 18.23
CA GLN A 312 0.95 -2.33 17.18
C GLN A 312 -0.18 -1.45 17.74
N ASN A 313 -0.75 -1.81 18.89
CA ASN A 313 -1.76 -0.98 19.55
C ASN A 313 -1.18 0.32 20.15
N MET A 314 0.05 0.27 20.68
CA MET A 314 0.74 1.46 21.21
C MET A 314 1.16 2.45 20.11
N ILE A 315 1.34 1.96 18.88
CA ILE A 315 1.59 2.77 17.68
C ILE A 315 0.44 3.74 17.42
N GLY A 316 -0.81 3.28 17.54
CA GLY A 316 -1.99 4.14 17.44
C GLY A 316 -2.19 5.03 18.67
N LEU A 317 -1.98 4.48 19.87
CA LEU A 317 -2.25 5.19 21.13
C LEU A 317 -1.32 6.41 21.35
N THR A 318 -0.02 6.25 21.13
CA THR A 318 0.97 7.24 21.57
C THR A 318 0.88 8.59 20.82
N PRO A 319 0.70 8.64 19.47
CA PRO A 319 0.43 9.88 18.76
C PRO A 319 -0.82 10.60 19.27
N THR A 320 -1.92 9.90 19.54
CA THR A 320 -3.16 10.52 20.04
C THR A 320 -2.97 11.10 21.45
N VAL A 321 -2.22 10.42 22.34
CA VAL A 321 -1.85 10.94 23.67
C VAL A 321 -1.00 12.22 23.55
N ILE A 322 0.03 12.22 22.69
CA ILE A 322 0.89 13.41 22.46
C ILE A 322 0.06 14.57 21.88
N ALA A 323 -0.78 14.32 20.87
CA ALA A 323 -1.65 15.32 20.25
C ALA A 323 -2.61 15.95 21.27
N THR A 324 -3.22 15.12 22.12
CA THR A 324 -4.18 15.56 23.14
C THR A 324 -3.49 16.41 24.21
N HIS A 325 -2.33 15.96 24.72
CA HIS A 325 -1.53 16.72 25.69
C HIS A 325 -1.02 18.05 25.11
N TYR A 326 -0.61 18.07 23.83
CA TYR A 326 -0.21 19.30 23.13
C TYR A 326 -1.37 20.31 23.09
N LEU A 327 -2.55 19.92 22.61
CA LEU A 327 -3.70 20.82 22.47
C LEU A 327 -4.30 21.28 23.79
N ASP A 328 -4.26 20.45 24.83
CA ASP A 328 -4.60 20.85 26.21
C ASP A 328 -3.58 21.87 26.75
N SER A 329 -2.29 21.67 26.48
CA SER A 329 -1.22 22.59 26.93
C SER A 329 -1.22 23.94 26.20
N THR A 330 -1.53 23.95 24.90
CA THR A 330 -1.56 25.19 24.09
C THR A 330 -2.91 25.91 24.13
N LEU A 331 -3.96 25.26 24.64
CA LEU A 331 -5.37 25.68 24.63
C LEU A 331 -5.92 25.93 23.22
N GLN A 332 -5.72 24.97 22.31
CA GLN A 332 -6.01 25.14 20.87
C GLN A 332 -7.22 24.34 20.33
N TRP A 333 -7.95 23.61 21.17
CA TRP A 333 -9.10 22.79 20.74
C TRP A 333 -10.22 23.57 20.02
N GLU A 334 -10.40 24.85 20.33
CA GLU A 334 -11.39 25.72 19.67
C GLU A 334 -11.16 25.82 18.16
N ASN A 335 -9.90 25.78 17.70
CA ASN A 335 -9.53 25.83 16.28
C ASN A 335 -9.82 24.52 15.51
N LEU A 336 -10.03 23.41 16.23
CA LEU A 336 -10.26 22.06 15.66
C LEU A 336 -11.69 21.55 15.87
N GLY A 337 -12.46 22.19 16.76
CA GLY A 337 -13.81 21.79 17.15
C GLY A 337 -13.82 20.97 18.44
N LEU A 338 -14.59 21.42 19.44
CA LEU A 338 -14.62 20.86 20.80
C LEU A 338 -14.99 19.36 20.85
N GLN A 339 -15.79 18.89 19.89
CA GLN A 339 -16.17 17.46 19.78
C GLN A 339 -14.96 16.54 19.57
N ARG A 340 -13.93 17.00 18.85
CA ARG A 340 -12.72 16.22 18.55
C ARG A 340 -11.88 15.88 19.78
N ARG A 341 -12.03 16.62 20.89
CA ARG A 341 -11.40 16.26 22.18
C ARG A 341 -12.01 15.00 22.78
N THR A 342 -13.33 14.80 22.61
CA THR A 342 -14.03 13.59 23.05
C THR A 342 -13.62 12.40 22.18
N GLU A 343 -13.57 12.58 20.86
CA GLU A 343 -13.08 11.57 19.91
C GLU A 343 -11.65 11.09 20.26
N ALA A 344 -10.74 12.02 20.55
CA ALA A 344 -9.38 11.70 20.97
C ALA A 344 -9.34 10.91 22.29
N ILE A 345 -10.14 11.31 23.28
CA ILE A 345 -10.25 10.62 24.58
C ILE A 345 -10.83 9.21 24.43
N ASP A 346 -11.82 9.03 23.56
CA ASP A 346 -12.43 7.72 23.30
C ASP A 346 -11.49 6.80 22.50
N LEU A 347 -10.68 7.35 21.57
CA LEU A 347 -9.57 6.64 20.94
C LEU A 347 -8.51 6.20 21.97
N ILE A 348 -8.15 7.07 22.91
CA ILE A 348 -7.20 6.76 24.00
C ILE A 348 -7.78 5.65 24.91
N ARG A 349 -9.06 5.75 25.32
CA ARG A 349 -9.72 4.72 26.14
C ARG A 349 -9.82 3.37 25.42
N LYS A 350 -10.09 3.39 24.11
CA LYS A 350 -10.11 2.21 23.25
C LYS A 350 -8.72 1.57 23.18
N GLY A 351 -7.67 2.35 22.90
CA GLY A 351 -6.29 1.88 22.86
C GLY A 351 -5.82 1.31 24.20
N TYR A 352 -6.15 1.96 25.33
CA TYR A 352 -5.91 1.42 26.68
C TYR A 352 -6.59 0.06 26.89
N THR A 353 -7.88 -0.04 26.55
CA THR A 353 -8.66 -1.29 26.67
C THR A 353 -8.07 -2.42 25.81
N GLN A 354 -7.65 -2.10 24.59
CA GLN A 354 -6.97 -3.05 23.69
C GLN A 354 -5.58 -3.44 24.23
N GLN A 355 -4.86 -2.54 24.89
CA GLN A 355 -3.55 -2.84 25.47
C GLN A 355 -3.63 -3.78 26.69
N LEU A 356 -4.67 -3.67 27.50
CA LEU A 356 -4.93 -4.60 28.61
C LEU A 356 -5.11 -6.05 28.13
N ALA A 357 -5.51 -6.27 26.88
CA ALA A 357 -5.54 -7.61 26.28
C ALA A 357 -4.15 -8.25 26.13
N PHE A 358 -3.06 -7.49 26.29
CA PHE A 358 -1.66 -7.96 26.23
C PHE A 358 -0.94 -7.92 27.60
N ARG A 359 -1.62 -7.50 28.67
CA ARG A 359 -1.16 -7.62 30.07
C ARG A 359 -1.18 -9.09 30.50
N LYS A 360 -0.14 -9.53 31.21
CA LYS A 360 -0.05 -10.85 31.85
C LYS A 360 -0.38 -10.83 33.35
N PRO A 361 -0.61 -11.99 33.99
CA PRO A 361 -0.89 -12.08 35.44
C PRO A 361 0.22 -11.56 36.35
N ASP A 362 1.46 -11.46 35.86
CA ASP A 362 2.61 -10.86 36.57
C ASP A 362 2.75 -9.34 36.34
N ASN A 363 1.75 -8.72 35.72
CA ASN A 363 1.71 -7.31 35.29
C ASN A 363 2.74 -6.90 34.23
N SER A 364 3.41 -7.87 33.60
CA SER A 364 4.26 -7.63 32.44
C SER A 364 3.47 -7.54 31.12
N TYR A 365 4.11 -7.02 30.07
CA TYR A 365 3.57 -6.96 28.72
C TYR A 365 4.41 -7.78 27.73
N ALA A 366 3.72 -8.42 26.79
CA ALA A 366 4.30 -9.19 25.70
C ALA A 366 3.57 -8.86 24.39
N ALA A 367 4.22 -9.10 23.25
CA ALA A 367 3.61 -8.90 21.93
C ALA A 367 2.29 -9.67 21.75
N PHE A 368 2.31 -10.92 22.23
CA PHE A 368 1.19 -11.84 22.33
C PHE A 368 1.31 -12.60 23.66
N LYS A 369 0.20 -13.09 24.23
CA LYS A 369 0.19 -13.72 25.56
C LYS A 369 1.05 -14.99 25.67
N ASP A 370 1.26 -15.70 24.56
CA ASP A 370 2.04 -16.94 24.47
C ASP A 370 3.56 -16.71 24.44
N ARG A 371 4.03 -15.55 23.96
CA ARG A 371 5.47 -15.22 23.97
C ARG A 371 5.94 -14.80 25.37
N PRO A 372 7.23 -14.98 25.72
CA PRO A 372 7.82 -14.37 26.91
C PRO A 372 7.72 -12.83 26.89
N SER A 373 7.80 -12.20 28.07
CA SER A 373 7.52 -10.77 28.24
C SER A 373 8.74 -9.89 28.01
N SER A 374 8.56 -8.80 27.27
CA SER A 374 9.64 -7.85 26.96
C SER A 374 9.81 -6.83 28.07
N THR A 375 11.05 -6.67 28.53
CA THR A 375 11.48 -5.56 29.40
C THR A 375 11.22 -4.22 28.72
N TRP A 376 11.57 -4.11 27.43
CA TRP A 376 11.39 -2.88 26.68
C TRP A 376 9.91 -2.51 26.51
N LEU A 377 9.04 -3.44 26.10
CA LEU A 377 7.60 -3.16 25.93
C LEU A 377 6.94 -2.77 27.24
N THR A 378 7.24 -3.51 28.31
CA THR A 378 6.69 -3.25 29.64
C THR A 378 7.06 -1.84 30.13
N ALA A 379 8.28 -1.37 29.84
CA ALA A 379 8.68 0.00 30.11
C ALA A 379 7.96 1.03 29.22
N TYR A 380 7.80 0.77 27.92
CA TYR A 380 7.10 1.71 27.03
C TYR A 380 5.62 1.87 27.38
N VAL A 381 4.92 0.78 27.70
CA VAL A 381 3.53 0.82 28.15
C VAL A 381 3.41 1.61 29.46
N ALA A 382 4.32 1.39 30.41
CA ALA A 382 4.36 2.18 31.66
C ALA A 382 4.59 3.68 31.40
N LYS A 383 5.49 4.07 30.48
CA LYS A 383 5.69 5.48 30.07
C LYS A 383 4.38 6.07 29.52
N VAL A 384 3.80 5.45 28.50
CA VAL A 384 2.65 6.02 27.78
C VAL A 384 1.39 6.03 28.65
N PHE A 385 1.19 5.05 29.53
CA PHE A 385 0.09 5.09 30.51
C PHE A 385 0.29 6.19 31.57
N ALA A 386 1.53 6.43 32.01
CA ALA A 386 1.84 7.55 32.91
C ALA A 386 1.62 8.93 32.26
N MET A 387 1.79 9.04 30.93
CA MET A 387 1.37 10.22 30.18
C MET A 387 -0.17 10.31 30.03
N ALA A 388 -0.83 9.17 29.79
CA ALA A 388 -2.27 9.11 29.52
C ALA A 388 -3.18 9.24 30.75
N ILE A 389 -2.70 8.94 31.97
CA ILE A 389 -3.48 9.04 33.22
C ILE A 389 -3.97 10.47 33.53
N LYS A 390 -3.34 11.48 32.91
CA LYS A 390 -3.75 12.90 32.99
C LYS A 390 -4.90 13.24 32.03
N LEU A 391 -5.31 12.30 31.17
CA LEU A 391 -6.33 12.45 30.12
C LEU A 391 -7.50 11.46 30.26
N VAL A 392 -7.23 10.25 30.76
CA VAL A 392 -8.20 9.16 30.98
C VAL A 392 -7.96 8.50 32.33
N ASP A 393 -9.03 7.99 32.94
CA ASP A 393 -8.95 7.21 34.16
C ASP A 393 -8.24 5.86 33.88
N ILE A 394 -7.08 5.66 34.52
CA ILE A 394 -6.24 4.47 34.41
C ILE A 394 -5.89 4.02 35.82
N ASP A 395 -6.28 2.79 36.15
CA ASP A 395 -5.95 2.12 37.41
C ASP A 395 -4.42 2.16 37.68
N PRO A 396 -3.96 2.79 38.79
CA PRO A 396 -2.55 2.87 39.15
C PRO A 396 -1.87 1.51 39.28
N GLU A 397 -2.56 0.42 39.63
CA GLU A 397 -1.95 -0.91 39.73
C GLU A 397 -1.45 -1.40 38.35
N VAL A 398 -2.09 -0.98 37.25
CA VAL A 398 -1.68 -1.30 35.88
C VAL A 398 -0.28 -0.76 35.58
N ILE A 399 0.01 0.47 36.03
CA ILE A 399 1.29 1.16 35.82
C ILE A 399 2.31 0.65 36.85
N CYS A 400 1.94 0.65 38.12
CA CYS A 400 2.86 0.37 39.22
C CYS A 400 3.19 -1.12 39.35
N GLY A 401 2.31 -2.02 38.89
CA GLY A 401 2.60 -3.44 38.69
C GLY A 401 3.68 -3.68 37.64
N ALA A 402 3.58 -3.02 36.48
CA ALA A 402 4.59 -3.08 35.42
C ALA A 402 5.95 -2.51 35.88
N VAL A 403 5.94 -1.35 36.56
CA VAL A 403 7.11 -0.74 37.19
C VAL A 403 7.77 -1.68 38.22
N LYS A 404 6.97 -2.30 39.08
CA LYS A 404 7.44 -3.26 40.09
C LYS A 404 8.08 -4.50 39.45
N TRP A 405 7.48 -5.06 38.39
CA TRP A 405 8.03 -6.19 37.63
C TRP A 405 9.39 -5.85 37.01
N LEU A 406 9.51 -4.69 36.36
CA LEU A 406 10.78 -4.22 35.79
C LEU A 406 11.90 -4.14 36.84
N ILE A 407 11.60 -3.60 38.01
CA ILE A 407 12.59 -3.40 39.09
C ILE A 407 13.00 -4.73 39.73
N LEU A 408 12.07 -5.67 39.93
CA LEU A 408 12.35 -6.93 40.62
C LEU A 408 12.94 -7.99 39.70
N GLU A 409 12.37 -8.18 38.50
CA GLU A 409 12.72 -9.28 37.61
C GLU A 409 13.82 -8.94 36.60
N LYS A 410 14.02 -7.64 36.28
CA LYS A 410 14.87 -7.20 35.15
C LYS A 410 16.03 -6.29 35.52
N GLN A 411 16.08 -5.71 36.74
CA GLN A 411 17.21 -4.87 37.16
C GLN A 411 18.31 -5.69 37.85
N LYS A 412 19.54 -5.62 37.32
CA LYS A 412 20.75 -6.19 37.90
C LYS A 412 21.26 -5.35 39.08
N PRO A 413 22.09 -5.93 39.99
CA PRO A 413 22.62 -5.23 41.16
C PRO A 413 23.41 -3.94 40.86
N ASP A 414 24.03 -3.88 39.68
CA ASP A 414 24.78 -2.74 39.15
C ASP A 414 23.92 -1.62 38.52
N GLY A 415 22.60 -1.85 38.39
CA GLY A 415 21.63 -0.90 37.84
C GLY A 415 21.26 -1.13 36.37
N ILE A 416 21.89 -2.10 35.69
CA ILE A 416 21.56 -2.46 34.29
C ILE A 416 20.18 -3.13 34.22
N PHE A 417 19.38 -2.79 33.20
CA PHE A 417 18.20 -3.59 32.84
C PHE A 417 18.54 -4.61 31.75
N GLN A 418 18.10 -5.86 31.92
CA GLN A 418 18.24 -6.93 30.92
C GLN A 418 16.96 -7.08 30.10
N GLU A 419 17.07 -7.32 28.80
CA GLU A 419 15.99 -7.84 27.96
C GLU A 419 16.20 -9.34 27.76
N ASP A 420 15.16 -10.13 28.07
CA ASP A 420 15.15 -11.59 27.90
C ASP A 420 14.33 -12.00 26.67
N ALA A 421 13.41 -11.15 26.24
CA ALA A 421 12.50 -11.39 25.13
C ALA A 421 12.32 -10.11 24.31
N PRO A 422 13.17 -9.85 23.29
CA PRO A 422 13.00 -8.68 22.45
C PRO A 422 11.62 -8.69 21.77
N VAL A 423 10.98 -7.52 21.71
CA VAL A 423 9.71 -7.33 21.00
C VAL A 423 9.75 -7.83 19.55
N ILE A 424 8.57 -8.19 19.05
CA ILE A 424 8.37 -8.49 17.63
C ILE A 424 8.53 -7.18 16.84
N HIS A 425 7.81 -6.15 17.27
CA HIS A 425 7.85 -4.82 16.67
C HIS A 425 9.02 -4.01 17.21
N LYS A 426 10.22 -4.40 16.76
CA LYS A 426 11.48 -3.70 17.07
C LYS A 426 11.45 -2.22 16.64
N GLU A 427 10.50 -1.83 15.79
CA GLU A 427 10.18 -0.48 15.29
C GLU A 427 9.85 0.52 16.40
N MET A 428 9.40 0.00 17.54
CA MET A 428 9.15 0.81 18.72
C MET A 428 10.39 0.96 19.61
N VAL A 429 11.48 0.23 19.38
CA VAL A 429 12.69 0.17 20.24
C VAL A 429 13.82 1.08 19.74
N GLY A 430 13.77 1.49 18.47
CA GLY A 430 14.71 2.46 17.91
C GLY A 430 16.12 1.94 17.66
N GLY A 431 17.13 2.80 17.78
CA GLY A 431 18.55 2.51 17.51
C GLY A 431 19.27 1.54 18.48
N TYR A 432 18.55 0.71 19.23
CA TYR A 432 19.07 -0.10 20.34
C TYR A 432 20.03 -1.22 19.94
N GLN A 433 19.86 -1.85 18.78
CA GLN A 433 20.74 -2.91 18.29
C GLN A 433 21.99 -2.30 17.64
N GLY A 434 23.05 -2.19 18.43
CA GLY A 434 24.37 -1.72 18.02
C GLY A 434 25.40 -2.07 19.10
N ALA A 435 26.53 -1.38 19.14
CA ALA A 435 27.64 -1.70 20.05
C ALA A 435 27.37 -1.47 21.55
N GLU A 436 26.27 -0.80 21.93
CA GLU A 436 26.02 -0.29 23.30
C GLU A 436 24.60 -0.64 23.83
N PRO A 437 24.08 -1.88 23.68
CA PRO A 437 22.65 -2.16 23.85
C PRO A 437 22.20 -2.06 25.31
N GLU A 438 23.04 -2.48 26.27
CA GLU A 438 22.77 -2.38 27.72
C GLU A 438 22.53 -0.92 28.14
N VAL A 439 23.26 0.02 27.54
CA VAL A 439 23.17 1.46 27.85
C VAL A 439 21.87 2.02 27.29
N SER A 440 21.57 1.74 26.02
CA SER A 440 20.33 2.18 25.37
C SER A 440 19.09 1.68 26.10
N LEU A 441 19.03 0.39 26.46
CA LEU A 441 17.91 -0.18 27.20
C LEU A 441 17.80 0.42 28.61
N THR A 442 18.90 0.55 29.35
CA THR A 442 18.90 1.11 30.71
C THR A 442 18.49 2.59 30.70
N ALA A 443 18.90 3.37 29.70
CA ALA A 443 18.45 4.75 29.52
C ALA A 443 16.96 4.83 29.17
N PHE A 444 16.46 3.96 28.29
CA PHE A 444 15.04 3.90 27.94
C PHE A 444 14.15 3.53 29.13
N VAL A 445 14.52 2.50 29.89
CA VAL A 445 13.77 2.10 31.10
C VAL A 445 13.84 3.21 32.16
N LEU A 446 14.97 3.90 32.33
CA LEU A 446 15.08 5.04 33.24
C LEU A 446 14.12 6.19 32.87
N ILE A 447 13.92 6.49 31.58
CA ILE A 447 12.92 7.47 31.12
C ILE A 447 11.51 7.05 31.55
N ALA A 448 11.13 5.79 31.32
CA ALA A 448 9.83 5.26 31.71
C ALA A 448 9.59 5.26 33.24
N LEU A 449 10.62 4.92 34.03
CA LEU A 449 10.57 4.95 35.49
C LEU A 449 10.46 6.38 36.04
N GLN A 450 11.04 7.38 35.36
CA GLN A 450 10.90 8.78 35.75
C GLN A 450 9.51 9.35 35.37
N GLU A 451 8.98 9.01 34.19
CA GLU A 451 7.64 9.44 33.74
C GLU A 451 6.54 8.89 34.68
N SER A 452 6.65 7.61 35.08
CA SER A 452 5.74 6.96 36.02
C SER A 452 5.98 7.30 37.49
N ARG A 453 6.98 8.14 37.81
CA ARG A 453 7.40 8.44 39.18
C ARG A 453 6.34 9.17 40.00
N GLU A 454 5.59 10.09 39.40
CA GLU A 454 4.52 10.83 40.11
C GLU A 454 3.40 9.90 40.59
N VAL A 455 3.09 8.85 39.82
CA VAL A 455 2.01 7.89 40.12
C VAL A 455 2.48 6.79 41.10
N CYS A 456 3.68 6.24 40.88
CA CYS A 456 4.10 5.00 41.53
C CYS A 456 5.00 5.18 42.76
N LYS A 457 5.37 6.41 43.12
CA LYS A 457 6.21 6.69 44.30
C LYS A 457 5.68 6.05 45.58
N ASP A 458 4.39 6.23 45.87
CA ASP A 458 3.76 5.75 47.10
C ASP A 458 3.36 4.26 47.04
N HIS A 459 3.43 3.66 45.84
CA HIS A 459 3.08 2.25 45.58
C HIS A 459 4.33 1.34 45.51
N VAL A 460 5.51 1.89 45.17
CA VAL A 460 6.73 1.12 44.88
C VAL A 460 7.94 1.73 45.60
N ASN A 461 8.12 1.38 46.87
CA ASN A 461 9.22 1.87 47.74
C ASN A 461 10.64 1.67 47.17
N SER A 462 10.83 0.77 46.20
CA SER A 462 12.12 0.53 45.53
C SER A 462 12.40 1.46 44.33
N LEU A 463 11.43 2.27 43.90
CA LEU A 463 11.49 3.08 42.67
C LEU A 463 12.62 4.10 42.68
N ASP A 464 12.69 4.98 43.68
CA ASP A 464 13.75 5.99 43.80
C ASP A 464 15.15 5.36 43.91
N GLY A 465 15.27 4.19 44.55
CA GLY A 465 16.50 3.41 44.61
C GLY A 465 16.92 2.83 43.26
N SER A 466 15.97 2.29 42.49
CA SER A 466 16.18 1.77 41.13
C SER A 466 16.61 2.87 40.16
N ILE A 467 15.90 4.00 40.16
CA ILE A 467 16.23 5.22 39.39
C ILE A 467 17.64 5.71 39.73
N THR A 468 18.02 5.68 41.01
CA THR A 468 19.35 6.10 41.47
C THR A 468 20.46 5.20 40.93
N LYS A 469 20.31 3.86 41.00
CA LYS A 469 21.27 2.90 40.44
C LYS A 469 21.44 3.05 38.93
N ALA A 470 20.34 3.02 38.17
CA ALA A 470 20.37 3.10 36.71
C ALA A 470 21.01 4.41 36.23
N SER A 471 20.63 5.55 36.84
CA SER A 471 21.21 6.85 36.49
C SER A 471 22.68 7.00 36.91
N GLU A 472 23.16 6.29 37.94
CA GLU A 472 24.59 6.18 38.23
C GLU A 472 25.35 5.32 37.22
N TYR A 473 24.83 4.15 36.84
CA TYR A 473 25.43 3.31 35.80
C TYR A 473 25.63 4.08 34.50
N LEU A 474 24.58 4.79 34.05
CA LEU A 474 24.64 5.63 32.85
C LEU A 474 25.65 6.76 32.99
N ALA A 475 25.64 7.51 34.10
CA ALA A 475 26.60 8.58 34.35
C ALA A 475 28.06 8.08 34.38
N ARG A 476 28.30 6.85 34.85
CA ARG A 476 29.62 6.19 34.87
C ARG A 476 30.08 5.67 33.50
N ARG A 477 29.20 5.53 32.49
CA ARG A 477 29.59 5.17 31.11
C ARG A 477 29.52 6.35 30.12
N TYR A 478 28.76 7.41 30.43
CA TYR A 478 28.43 8.52 29.53
C TYR A 478 29.61 9.18 28.79
N GLN A 479 30.78 9.32 29.42
CA GLN A 479 31.96 9.93 28.76
C GLN A 479 32.65 9.03 27.73
N TRP A 480 32.42 7.71 27.80
CA TRP A 480 33.05 6.70 26.94
C TRP A 480 32.14 6.22 25.80
N LEU A 481 30.91 6.73 25.72
CA LEU A 481 29.96 6.38 24.66
C LEU A 481 30.46 6.86 23.28
N THR A 482 30.22 6.03 22.28
CA THR A 482 30.78 6.13 20.94
C THR A 482 29.76 6.50 19.88
N ARG A 483 28.50 6.05 20.02
CA ARG A 483 27.45 6.30 19.02
C ARG A 483 26.65 7.58 19.34
N PRO A 484 26.40 8.48 18.36
CA PRO A 484 25.58 9.68 18.56
C PRO A 484 24.19 9.39 19.15
N TYR A 485 23.56 8.29 18.71
CA TYR A 485 22.26 7.82 19.20
C TYR A 485 22.28 7.51 20.71
N THR A 486 23.21 6.66 21.17
CA THR A 486 23.32 6.27 22.59
C THR A 486 23.61 7.50 23.46
N VAL A 487 24.45 8.42 22.98
CA VAL A 487 24.76 9.68 23.67
C VAL A 487 23.51 10.54 23.85
N ALA A 488 22.70 10.72 22.80
CA ALA A 488 21.49 11.54 22.86
C ALA A 488 20.41 10.94 23.77
N LEU A 489 20.14 9.64 23.66
CA LEU A 489 19.20 8.92 24.52
C LEU A 489 19.64 8.96 26.00
N THR A 490 20.93 8.72 26.27
CA THR A 490 21.50 8.79 27.62
C THR A 490 21.49 10.22 28.16
N SER A 491 21.72 11.24 27.32
CA SER A 491 21.58 12.64 27.70
C SER A 491 20.17 12.97 28.19
N TYR A 492 19.13 12.55 27.48
CA TYR A 492 17.75 12.81 27.91
C TYR A 492 17.43 12.13 29.25
N ALA A 493 17.80 10.86 29.42
CA ALA A 493 17.61 10.14 30.67
C ALA A 493 18.38 10.75 31.88
N LEU A 494 19.59 11.28 31.64
CA LEU A 494 20.37 12.01 32.66
C LEU A 494 19.86 13.44 32.91
N ALA A 495 19.24 14.09 31.93
CA ALA A 495 18.61 15.42 32.08
C ALA A 495 17.35 15.32 32.95
N LEU A 496 16.46 14.36 32.65
CA LEU A 496 15.24 14.07 33.43
C LEU A 496 15.51 13.74 34.91
N THR A 497 16.68 13.19 35.22
CA THR A 497 17.12 12.88 36.59
C THR A 497 18.01 13.96 37.22
N GLY A 498 18.23 15.10 36.55
CA GLY A 498 19.06 16.21 37.04
C GLY A 498 20.57 15.91 37.14
N LYS A 499 21.02 14.76 36.62
CA LYS A 499 22.44 14.32 36.69
C LYS A 499 23.28 14.80 35.49
N LEU A 500 22.69 15.27 34.40
CA LEU A 500 23.40 15.82 33.24
C LEU A 500 23.96 17.22 33.52
N LYS A 501 25.18 17.30 34.06
CA LYS A 501 25.82 18.56 34.49
C LYS A 501 26.29 19.48 33.34
N SER A 502 26.44 18.97 32.11
CA SER A 502 26.76 19.78 30.93
C SER A 502 26.49 19.03 29.63
N GLU A 503 26.04 19.81 28.65
CA GLU A 503 25.81 19.52 27.26
C GLU A 503 27.08 19.16 26.46
N LYS A 504 28.29 19.39 26.98
CA LYS A 504 29.55 19.23 26.24
C LYS A 504 29.75 17.86 25.58
N VAL A 505 29.34 16.77 26.23
CA VAL A 505 29.44 15.41 25.67
C VAL A 505 28.40 15.19 24.56
N LEU A 506 27.18 15.71 24.72
CA LEU A 506 26.15 15.71 23.67
C LEU A 506 26.61 16.53 22.46
N MET A 507 27.09 17.76 22.69
CA MET A 507 27.52 18.70 21.66
C MET A 507 28.79 18.23 20.90
N LYS A 508 29.60 17.32 21.47
CA LYS A 508 30.75 16.69 20.80
C LYS A 508 30.38 15.96 19.51
N PHE A 509 29.15 15.45 19.43
CA PHE A 509 28.65 14.65 18.29
C PHE A 509 27.73 15.45 17.35
N VAL A 510 27.68 16.78 17.48
CA VAL A 510 26.93 17.64 16.56
C VAL A 510 27.67 17.78 15.24
N ILE A 511 27.01 17.43 14.14
CA ILE A 511 27.41 17.82 12.79
C ILE A 511 26.70 19.15 12.46
N MET A 512 27.47 20.15 12.03
CA MET A 512 26.93 21.36 11.41
C MET A 512 26.69 21.10 9.92
N GLY A 513 25.55 21.55 9.39
CA GLY A 513 25.24 21.45 7.96
C GLY A 513 26.26 22.15 7.07
N THR A 514 26.55 21.57 5.90
CA THR A 514 27.40 22.18 4.87
C THR A 514 26.59 23.15 4.00
N HIS A 515 27.24 23.88 3.09
CA HIS A 515 26.63 24.92 2.23
C HIS A 515 25.40 24.50 1.40
N VAL A 516 25.11 23.20 1.27
CA VAL A 516 23.94 22.67 0.55
C VAL A 516 22.69 22.56 1.46
N THR A 517 22.86 22.48 2.78
CA THR A 517 21.76 22.36 3.75
C THR A 517 21.88 23.45 4.83
N PRO A 518 21.21 24.61 4.67
CA PRO A 518 21.40 25.75 5.56
C PRO A 518 20.88 25.50 6.98
N GLU A 519 21.78 25.66 7.96
CA GLU A 519 21.48 25.84 9.38
C GLU A 519 20.62 24.76 10.08
N GLY A 520 21.11 23.51 10.05
CA GLY A 520 20.69 22.45 10.98
C GLY A 520 21.83 22.03 11.91
N LYS A 521 21.52 21.74 13.18
CA LYS A 521 22.39 20.98 14.10
C LYS A 521 21.78 19.58 14.25
N ARG A 522 22.55 18.52 13.96
CA ARG A 522 22.05 17.13 14.01
C ARG A 522 23.07 16.14 14.57
N TRP A 523 22.58 14.99 15.03
CA TRP A 523 23.36 13.85 15.48
C TRP A 523 23.18 12.72 14.47
N GLU A 524 24.28 12.30 13.84
CA GLU A 524 24.23 11.47 12.63
C GLU A 524 25.29 10.37 12.62
N GLU A 525 24.82 9.14 12.45
CA GLU A 525 25.58 7.93 12.13
C GLU A 525 25.43 7.63 10.62
N ARG A 526 26.45 7.04 9.99
CA ARG A 526 26.42 6.76 8.54
C ARG A 526 25.39 5.68 8.21
N ASN A 527 24.65 5.87 7.11
CA ASN A 527 23.64 4.94 6.58
C ASN A 527 22.55 4.56 7.60
N ALA A 528 22.12 5.54 8.42
CA ALA A 528 21.25 5.33 9.58
C ALA A 528 20.12 6.40 9.68
N HIS A 529 19.55 6.84 8.55
CA HIS A 529 18.70 8.05 8.48
C HIS A 529 17.58 8.13 9.53
N THR A 530 16.79 7.08 9.71
CA THR A 530 15.71 6.99 10.71
C THR A 530 16.22 7.07 12.15
N TYR A 531 17.32 6.39 12.48
CA TYR A 531 17.97 6.47 13.80
C TYR A 531 18.60 7.85 14.06
N ASN A 532 19.02 8.57 13.02
CA ASN A 532 19.53 9.93 13.12
C ASN A 532 18.42 10.93 13.45
N ILE A 533 17.22 10.74 12.89
CA ILE A 533 16.00 11.48 13.24
C ILE A 533 15.62 11.23 14.71
N GLU A 534 15.58 9.96 15.12
CA GLU A 534 15.25 9.55 16.50
C GLU A 534 16.27 10.09 17.52
N GLY A 535 17.57 9.90 17.27
CA GLY A 535 18.65 10.40 18.12
C GLY A 535 18.67 11.94 18.22
N THR A 536 18.44 12.65 17.12
CA THR A 536 18.34 14.11 17.13
C THR A 536 17.07 14.59 17.86
N SER A 537 16.00 13.79 17.90
CA SER A 537 14.79 14.07 18.69
C SER A 537 15.04 13.92 20.19
N TYR A 538 15.75 12.87 20.62
CA TYR A 538 16.22 12.75 22.02
C TYR A 538 17.17 13.90 22.42
N ALA A 539 18.03 14.35 21.51
CA ALA A 539 18.91 15.50 21.75
C ALA A 539 18.11 16.81 21.93
N LEU A 540 17.05 17.03 21.14
CA LEU A 540 16.14 18.16 21.32
C LEU A 540 15.42 18.11 22.68
N LEU A 541 14.87 16.95 23.05
CA LEU A 541 14.23 16.75 24.37
C LEU A 541 15.21 16.97 25.53
N ALA A 542 16.46 16.52 25.42
CA ALA A 542 17.50 16.78 26.42
C ALA A 542 17.82 18.29 26.54
N LEU A 543 17.95 19.01 25.42
CA LEU A 543 18.25 20.45 25.41
C LEU A 543 17.09 21.30 25.94
N LEU A 544 15.84 20.88 25.71
CA LEU A 544 14.66 21.47 26.32
C LEU A 544 14.64 21.26 27.84
N GLN A 545 14.89 20.03 28.30
CA GLN A 545 14.95 19.67 29.73
C GLN A 545 16.13 20.35 30.47
N MET A 546 17.17 20.78 29.75
CA MET A 546 18.29 21.58 30.27
C MET A 546 18.08 23.10 30.18
N GLU A 547 16.90 23.57 29.75
CA GLU A 547 16.56 24.98 29.57
C GLU A 547 17.56 25.74 28.66
N LYS A 548 17.90 25.17 27.50
CA LYS A 548 18.87 25.74 26.52
C LYS A 548 18.21 26.20 25.20
N PRO A 549 17.34 27.21 25.19
CA PRO A 549 16.59 27.63 23.99
C PRO A 549 17.48 28.10 22.82
N GLU A 550 18.67 28.65 23.10
CA GLU A 550 19.65 29.04 22.07
C GLU A 550 20.13 27.86 21.19
N LEU A 551 20.02 26.62 21.70
CA LEU A 551 20.50 25.41 21.03
C LEU A 551 19.38 24.64 20.33
N THR A 552 18.11 24.81 20.72
CA THR A 552 16.99 23.99 20.25
C THR A 552 16.46 24.41 18.88
N GLY A 553 16.37 25.71 18.59
CA GLY A 553 15.78 26.22 17.34
C GLY A 553 16.35 25.64 16.03
N PRO A 554 17.68 25.52 15.84
CA PRO A 554 18.27 24.87 14.67
C PRO A 554 18.05 23.36 14.60
N VAL A 555 17.78 22.70 15.74
CA VAL A 555 17.51 21.26 15.82
C VAL A 555 16.05 21.00 15.42
N ALA A 556 15.10 21.74 16.01
CA ALA A 556 13.68 21.66 15.68
C ALA A 556 13.43 21.96 14.19
N ARG A 557 14.16 22.94 13.61
CA ARG A 557 14.10 23.26 12.18
C ARG A 557 14.52 22.09 11.29
N TRP A 558 15.60 21.37 11.65
CA TRP A 558 16.06 20.21 10.88
C TRP A 558 15.08 19.03 10.99
N LEU A 559 14.56 18.76 12.19
CA LEU A 559 13.55 17.70 12.40
C LEU A 559 12.26 17.99 11.63
N ALA A 560 11.79 19.23 11.60
CA ALA A 560 10.65 19.64 10.77
C ALA A 560 10.88 19.39 9.26
N GLN A 561 12.13 19.43 8.80
CA GLN A 561 12.50 19.17 7.39
C GLN A 561 12.57 17.68 7.01
N GLN A 562 12.62 16.73 7.95
CA GLN A 562 12.76 15.30 7.63
C GLN A 562 11.41 14.58 7.39
N ASN A 563 10.36 15.33 7.07
CA ASN A 563 8.99 14.84 7.02
C ASN A 563 8.67 14.18 5.67
N TYR A 564 8.30 12.89 5.69
CA TYR A 564 7.93 12.14 4.48
C TYR A 564 6.43 12.25 4.19
N PHE A 565 5.99 11.79 3.01
CA PHE A 565 4.58 11.75 2.65
C PHE A 565 3.76 11.02 3.74
N GLY A 566 2.66 11.63 4.16
CA GLY A 566 1.81 11.14 5.24
C GLY A 566 1.98 11.88 6.57
N GLY A 567 3.10 12.58 6.81
CA GLY A 567 3.39 13.13 8.15
C GLY A 567 4.17 12.15 9.04
N GLY A 568 4.66 11.05 8.45
CA GLY A 568 5.52 10.07 9.09
C GLY A 568 7.01 10.31 8.79
N TYR A 569 7.87 9.72 9.59
CA TYR A 569 9.33 9.91 9.55
C TYR A 569 10.08 8.59 9.26
N GLY A 570 9.54 7.81 8.32
CA GLY A 570 10.05 6.48 7.94
C GLY A 570 9.71 5.38 8.94
N SER A 571 10.08 5.53 10.22
CA SER A 571 9.81 4.53 11.26
C SER A 571 8.82 5.01 12.33
N THR A 572 8.20 4.04 13.01
CA THR A 572 7.30 4.22 14.15
C THR A 572 7.94 5.05 15.27
N GLN A 573 9.13 4.66 15.77
CA GLN A 573 9.86 5.45 16.77
C GLN A 573 10.18 6.87 16.29
N ALA A 574 10.76 7.01 15.10
CA ALA A 574 11.14 8.33 14.58
C ALA A 574 9.92 9.26 14.50
N THR A 575 8.78 8.75 14.02
CA THR A 575 7.52 9.53 13.94
C THR A 575 7.04 9.97 15.31
N ILE A 576 7.00 9.06 16.29
CA ILE A 576 6.52 9.34 17.65
C ILE A 576 7.47 10.28 18.40
N LEU A 577 8.79 10.13 18.25
CA LEU A 577 9.78 10.94 18.95
C LEU A 577 9.99 12.31 18.32
N VAL A 578 9.88 12.46 16.99
CA VAL A 578 9.81 13.78 16.35
C VAL A 578 8.56 14.52 16.79
N PHE A 579 7.40 13.84 16.80
CA PHE A 579 6.16 14.45 17.27
C PHE A 579 6.28 14.89 18.73
N GLN A 580 6.78 14.04 19.63
CA GLN A 580 7.02 14.43 21.02
C GLN A 580 8.00 15.62 21.10
N ALA A 581 9.15 15.55 20.45
CA ALA A 581 10.19 16.59 20.55
C ALA A 581 9.74 17.96 19.99
N LEU A 582 9.00 17.98 18.87
CA LEU A 582 8.45 19.21 18.30
C LEU A 582 7.26 19.73 19.13
N ALA A 583 6.37 18.87 19.63
CA ALA A 583 5.27 19.30 20.51
C ALA A 583 5.78 19.93 21.81
N HIS A 584 6.79 19.34 22.46
CA HIS A 584 7.44 19.94 23.64
C HIS A 584 8.20 21.23 23.30
N TYR A 585 8.84 21.32 22.12
CA TYR A 585 9.49 22.56 21.66
C TYR A 585 8.48 23.71 21.47
N GLU A 586 7.34 23.45 20.85
CA GLU A 586 6.28 24.44 20.60
C GLU A 586 5.53 24.85 21.88
N VAL A 587 5.48 23.99 22.91
CA VAL A 587 4.92 24.34 24.23
C VAL A 587 5.93 25.13 25.08
N ALA A 588 7.22 24.80 25.02
CA ALA A 588 8.27 25.47 25.80
C ALA A 588 8.74 26.80 25.20
N THR A 589 8.59 26.98 23.88
CA THR A 589 8.93 28.24 23.20
C THR A 589 7.78 29.24 23.36
N PRO A 590 8.01 30.49 23.82
CA PRO A 590 6.94 31.48 23.88
C PRO A 590 6.34 31.70 22.49
N ARG A 591 5.00 31.67 22.41
CA ARG A 591 4.21 31.80 21.18
C ARG A 591 4.82 32.85 20.24
N GLN A 592 5.18 32.47 19.01
CA GLN A 592 5.51 33.46 17.98
C GLN A 592 4.28 34.36 17.79
N LEU A 593 4.42 35.64 18.15
CA LEU A 593 3.34 36.61 17.94
C LEU A 593 3.08 36.76 16.43
N ASP A 594 1.80 36.78 16.09
CA ASP A 594 1.24 37.09 14.78
C ASP A 594 1.79 36.28 13.59
N LEU A 595 1.44 34.99 13.54
CA LEU A 595 1.30 34.28 12.27
C LEU A 595 0.15 34.90 11.47
N ASN A 596 0.50 35.49 10.34
CA ASN A 596 -0.39 36.09 9.35
C ASN A 596 0.35 36.04 7.99
N LEU A 597 0.26 34.91 7.31
CA LEU A 597 0.89 34.65 6.01
C LEU A 597 -0.15 34.58 4.90
N ASP A 598 0.04 35.36 3.84
CA ASP A 598 -0.68 35.19 2.57
C ASP A 598 0.24 34.43 1.61
N VAL A 599 -0.15 33.21 1.23
CA VAL A 599 0.64 32.30 0.38
C VAL A 599 -0.12 32.02 -0.91
N SER A 600 0.45 32.38 -2.06
CA SER A 600 -0.16 32.17 -3.38
C SER A 600 0.60 31.12 -4.20
N VAL A 601 -0.13 30.11 -4.68
CA VAL A 601 0.41 28.98 -5.47
C VAL A 601 -0.03 29.14 -6.92
N LEU A 602 0.91 29.38 -7.84
CA LEU A 602 0.66 29.43 -9.27
C LEU A 602 0.95 28.07 -9.89
N LEU A 603 -0.04 27.17 -9.81
CA LEU A 603 0.01 25.85 -10.45
C LEU A 603 0.10 25.95 -12.00
N PRO A 604 0.72 24.95 -12.65
CA PRO A 604 0.89 24.96 -14.10
C PRO A 604 -0.45 24.97 -14.85
N ARG A 605 -0.44 25.59 -16.04
CA ARG A 605 -1.59 25.75 -16.95
C ARG A 605 -2.82 26.46 -16.35
N ARG A 606 -2.69 27.08 -15.16
CA ARG A 606 -3.77 27.74 -14.43
C ARG A 606 -3.72 29.25 -14.61
N ALA A 607 -4.81 29.86 -15.09
CA ALA A 607 -4.86 31.31 -15.37
C ALA A 607 -4.78 32.22 -14.13
N SER A 608 -4.98 31.67 -12.93
CA SER A 608 -4.90 32.41 -11.66
C SER A 608 -4.29 31.54 -10.55
N ALA A 609 -3.44 32.17 -9.74
CA ALA A 609 -2.86 31.58 -8.54
C ALA A 609 -3.93 31.33 -7.47
N ILE A 610 -3.70 30.31 -6.63
CA ILE A 610 -4.54 29.99 -5.48
C ILE A 610 -3.92 30.66 -4.25
N THR A 611 -4.55 31.69 -3.70
CA THR A 611 -4.08 32.38 -2.49
C THR A 611 -4.75 31.81 -1.24
N TYR A 612 -3.94 31.38 -0.28
CA TYR A 612 -4.35 30.93 1.05
C TYR A 612 -3.88 31.93 2.11
N ARG A 613 -4.80 32.33 2.99
CA ARG A 613 -4.50 33.17 4.15
C ARG A 613 -4.39 32.31 5.40
N ILE A 614 -3.21 32.30 6.03
CA ILE A 614 -2.86 31.48 7.18
C ILE A 614 -2.65 32.39 8.40
N GLU A 615 -3.48 32.21 9.40
CA GLU A 615 -3.56 33.03 10.62
C GLU A 615 -3.54 32.12 11.84
N ASN A 616 -3.20 32.65 13.03
CA ASN A 616 -3.18 31.88 14.29
C ASN A 616 -4.44 31.00 14.56
N ARG A 617 -5.63 31.44 14.09
CA ARG A 617 -6.90 30.68 14.20
C ARG A 617 -7.04 29.47 13.27
N ASN A 618 -6.28 29.42 12.17
CA ASN A 618 -6.40 28.36 11.16
C ASN A 618 -5.08 27.61 10.86
N ALA A 619 -3.99 27.98 11.54
CA ALA A 619 -2.64 27.41 11.41
C ALA A 619 -2.55 25.87 11.53
N LEU A 620 -3.46 25.28 12.31
CA LEU A 620 -3.56 23.84 12.56
C LEU A 620 -4.24 23.03 11.45
N VAL A 621 -4.90 23.70 10.49
CA VAL A 621 -5.64 23.03 9.41
C VAL A 621 -4.90 23.20 8.09
N ALA A 622 -4.50 22.09 7.47
CA ALA A 622 -3.75 22.13 6.22
C ALA A 622 -4.53 22.81 5.08
N ARG A 623 -3.78 23.38 4.13
CA ARG A 623 -4.32 23.89 2.85
C ARG A 623 -3.71 23.11 1.72
N SER A 624 -4.55 22.43 0.93
CA SER A 624 -4.12 21.57 -0.16
C SER A 624 -4.55 22.11 -1.53
N ALA A 625 -3.61 22.12 -2.47
CA ALA A 625 -3.84 22.36 -3.89
C ALA A 625 -3.32 21.15 -4.68
N GLU A 626 -3.99 20.78 -5.77
CA GLU A 626 -3.69 19.55 -6.51
C GLU A 626 -3.63 19.82 -8.02
N THR A 627 -2.70 19.17 -8.71
CA THR A 627 -2.56 19.22 -10.17
C THR A 627 -2.23 17.84 -10.73
N LYS A 628 -2.70 17.56 -11.96
CA LYS A 628 -2.32 16.35 -12.71
C LYS A 628 -1.07 16.54 -13.57
N PHE A 629 -0.60 17.78 -13.72
CA PHE A 629 0.55 18.14 -14.55
C PHE A 629 1.83 18.23 -13.71
N ASN A 630 2.84 17.45 -14.08
CA ASN A 630 4.18 17.49 -13.49
C ASN A 630 5.05 18.50 -14.27
N GLU A 631 4.81 19.78 -14.02
CA GLU A 631 5.52 20.94 -14.59
C GLU A 631 6.05 21.84 -13.46
N ASP A 632 7.12 22.59 -13.71
CA ASP A 632 7.69 23.56 -12.75
C ASP A 632 6.64 24.63 -12.37
N PHE A 633 6.57 24.99 -11.09
CA PHE A 633 5.57 25.94 -10.57
C PHE A 633 6.14 26.89 -9.51
N THR A 634 5.47 28.02 -9.29
CA THR A 634 5.95 29.04 -8.35
C THR A 634 4.99 29.24 -7.18
N VAL A 635 5.57 29.52 -6.01
CA VAL A 635 4.85 29.81 -4.77
C VAL A 635 5.40 31.09 -4.17
N LYS A 636 4.52 32.05 -3.91
CA LYS A 636 4.88 33.33 -3.29
C LYS A 636 4.29 33.44 -1.90
N ALA A 637 5.07 33.91 -0.93
CA ALA A 637 4.65 34.07 0.46
C ALA A 637 4.95 35.49 0.94
N GLU A 638 3.96 36.08 1.62
CA GLU A 638 3.97 37.45 2.14
C GLU A 638 3.46 37.47 3.60
N GLY A 639 3.85 38.46 4.39
CA GLY A 639 3.36 38.66 5.76
C GLY A 639 4.33 38.20 6.86
N THR A 640 3.78 37.76 8.00
CA THR A 640 4.52 37.49 9.25
C THR A 640 4.32 36.07 9.78
N GLY A 641 5.34 35.54 10.45
CA GLY A 641 5.38 34.16 10.95
C GLY A 641 6.19 33.22 10.05
N LYS A 642 5.93 31.92 10.12
CA LYS A 642 6.62 30.87 9.36
C LYS A 642 5.63 29.83 8.88
N GLY A 643 5.82 29.34 7.66
CA GLY A 643 5.01 28.27 7.09
C GLY A 643 5.85 27.05 6.75
N THR A 644 5.18 25.93 6.54
CA THR A 644 5.77 24.71 5.99
C THR A 644 5.02 24.32 4.71
N MET A 645 5.76 23.96 3.67
CA MET A 645 5.20 23.49 2.40
C MET A 645 5.77 22.12 2.06
N THR A 646 4.88 21.19 1.71
CA THR A 646 5.23 19.84 1.27
C THR A 646 4.57 19.60 -0.09
N VAL A 647 5.36 19.16 -1.06
CA VAL A 647 4.91 18.87 -2.42
C VAL A 647 5.18 17.41 -2.69
N VAL A 648 4.15 16.64 -3.01
CA VAL A 648 4.29 15.20 -3.28
C VAL A 648 3.65 14.83 -4.60
N THR A 649 4.45 14.30 -5.51
CA THR A 649 4.03 13.73 -6.80
C THR A 649 3.85 12.23 -6.63
N ILE A 650 2.62 11.76 -6.79
CA ILE A 650 2.24 10.35 -6.79
C ILE A 650 2.08 9.91 -8.25
N TYR A 651 2.69 8.79 -8.63
CA TYR A 651 2.60 8.25 -9.99
C TYR A 651 2.77 6.73 -9.98
N ASN A 652 2.54 6.10 -11.14
CA ASN A 652 2.76 4.67 -11.30
C ASN A 652 4.01 4.44 -12.14
N ALA A 653 4.99 3.77 -11.55
CA ALA A 653 6.31 3.52 -12.13
C ALA A 653 6.36 2.14 -12.79
N LYS A 654 6.93 2.10 -14.01
CA LYS A 654 7.55 0.90 -14.56
C LYS A 654 8.71 0.52 -13.65
N VAL A 655 9.02 -0.77 -13.58
CA VAL A 655 10.17 -1.26 -12.82
C VAL A 655 11.44 -0.94 -13.63
N PRO A 656 12.44 -0.23 -13.07
CA PRO A 656 13.70 -0.02 -13.78
C PRO A 656 14.47 -1.34 -13.89
N ASP A 657 15.01 -1.66 -15.07
CA ASP A 657 15.91 -2.83 -15.23
C ASP A 657 17.15 -2.77 -14.33
N LYS A 658 17.51 -1.56 -13.86
CA LYS A 658 18.59 -1.31 -12.91
C LYS A 658 18.27 -1.75 -11.47
N ASP A 659 17.01 -1.77 -11.08
CA ASP A 659 16.56 -2.17 -9.73
C ASP A 659 16.63 -3.69 -9.54
N ASN A 660 17.05 -4.44 -10.59
CA ASN A 660 17.55 -5.80 -10.43
C ASN A 660 18.81 -5.88 -9.54
N LYS A 661 19.51 -4.76 -9.30
CA LYS A 661 20.51 -4.62 -8.25
C LYS A 661 19.84 -4.29 -6.92
N CYS A 662 19.74 -5.31 -6.07
CA CYS A 662 19.40 -5.14 -4.68
C CYS A 662 20.68 -5.00 -3.87
N ASP A 663 21.01 -3.78 -3.43
CA ASP A 663 22.31 -3.49 -2.83
C ASP A 663 22.46 -4.06 -1.41
N ASN A 664 21.37 -4.17 -0.64
CA ASN A 664 21.39 -4.56 0.78
C ASN A 664 20.72 -5.93 1.08
N PHE A 665 19.95 -6.50 0.14
CA PHE A 665 19.30 -7.80 0.27
C PHE A 665 19.52 -8.67 -0.97
N ASP A 666 19.83 -9.94 -0.76
CA ASP A 666 19.63 -10.99 -1.75
C ASP A 666 18.15 -11.40 -1.73
N LEU A 667 17.52 -11.56 -2.90
CA LEU A 667 16.15 -12.03 -3.04
C LEU A 667 16.02 -12.85 -4.32
N GLN A 668 15.57 -14.09 -4.17
CA GLN A 668 15.18 -14.99 -5.25
C GLN A 668 13.72 -15.46 -5.03
N VAL A 669 12.94 -15.49 -6.11
CA VAL A 669 11.57 -16.03 -6.09
C VAL A 669 11.47 -17.11 -7.16
N GLN A 670 10.96 -18.27 -6.78
CA GLN A 670 10.74 -19.42 -7.64
C GLN A 670 9.26 -19.85 -7.57
N VAL A 671 8.73 -20.35 -8.68
CA VAL A 671 7.34 -20.78 -8.81
C VAL A 671 7.33 -22.18 -9.41
N GLU A 672 6.65 -23.12 -8.76
CA GLU A 672 6.53 -24.51 -9.20
C GLU A 672 5.05 -24.92 -9.29
N ASP A 673 4.66 -25.66 -10.32
CA ASP A 673 3.31 -26.23 -10.39
C ASP A 673 3.17 -27.45 -9.48
N VAL A 674 2.13 -27.44 -8.61
CA VAL A 674 1.87 -28.51 -7.66
C VAL A 674 0.82 -29.46 -8.22
N ASN A 675 1.28 -30.45 -8.97
CA ASN A 675 0.45 -31.57 -9.42
C ASN A 675 -0.12 -32.35 -8.22
N ARG A 676 -1.39 -32.10 -7.88
CA ARG A 676 -2.16 -32.84 -6.87
C ARG A 676 -3.37 -33.52 -7.49
N GLY A 677 -3.65 -34.74 -7.04
CA GLY A 677 -4.93 -35.40 -7.27
C GLY A 677 -6.04 -34.70 -6.47
N LYS A 678 -7.16 -34.42 -7.14
CA LYS A 678 -8.31 -33.61 -6.72
C LYS A 678 -7.98 -32.20 -6.22
N GLU A 679 -8.40 -31.25 -7.03
CA GLU A 679 -8.65 -29.86 -6.66
C GLU A 679 -9.63 -29.78 -5.48
N GLN A 680 -9.54 -28.69 -4.71
CA GLN A 680 -10.64 -28.28 -3.84
C GLN A 680 -11.69 -27.55 -4.68
N ASP A 681 -12.97 -27.64 -4.32
CA ASP A 681 -14.05 -27.00 -5.07
C ASP A 681 -13.78 -25.50 -5.32
N GLY A 682 -13.66 -25.13 -6.61
CA GLY A 682 -13.35 -23.77 -7.04
C GLY A 682 -11.86 -23.41 -7.11
N VAL A 683 -10.94 -24.38 -7.17
CA VAL A 683 -9.51 -24.18 -7.47
C VAL A 683 -9.14 -24.85 -8.80
N LEU A 684 -8.50 -24.11 -9.72
CA LEU A 684 -8.19 -24.52 -11.10
C LEU A 684 -6.70 -24.87 -11.34
N ARG A 685 -5.82 -24.33 -10.51
CA ARG A 685 -4.37 -24.53 -10.55
C ARG A 685 -3.83 -24.26 -9.15
N SER A 686 -2.77 -24.96 -8.76
CA SER A 686 -2.08 -24.72 -7.49
C SER A 686 -0.60 -24.59 -7.75
N ILE A 687 -0.05 -23.39 -7.50
CA ILE A 687 1.39 -23.15 -7.57
C ILE A 687 1.98 -23.17 -6.16
N LYS A 688 3.23 -23.60 -6.02
CA LYS A 688 4.06 -23.36 -4.85
C LYS A 688 4.92 -22.15 -5.16
N ILE A 689 4.82 -21.13 -4.30
CA ILE A 689 5.69 -19.96 -4.35
C ILE A 689 6.78 -20.20 -3.29
N THR A 690 8.03 -20.15 -3.72
CA THR A 690 9.22 -20.25 -2.86
C THR A 690 9.98 -18.92 -2.93
N ILE A 691 10.16 -18.28 -1.78
CA ILE A 691 10.81 -16.98 -1.63
C ILE A 691 12.04 -17.18 -0.76
N CYS A 692 13.23 -16.98 -1.31
CA CYS A 692 14.50 -17.09 -0.59
C CYS A 692 15.15 -15.70 -0.49
N THR A 693 15.64 -15.34 0.70
CA THR A 693 16.20 -14.02 0.96
C THR A 693 17.35 -14.09 1.97
N ARG A 694 18.31 -13.17 1.84
CA ARG A 694 19.50 -13.07 2.72
C ARG A 694 19.93 -11.62 2.84
N TYR A 695 20.35 -11.17 4.02
CA TYR A 695 20.88 -9.79 4.18
C TYR A 695 22.35 -9.72 3.73
N LEU A 696 22.78 -8.58 3.21
CA LEU A 696 24.13 -8.41 2.64
C LEU A 696 25.13 -7.67 3.56
N ASP A 697 24.71 -7.26 4.76
CA ASP A 697 25.55 -6.59 5.77
C ASP A 697 26.28 -7.59 6.70
N ASN A 698 27.03 -7.08 7.66
CA ASN A 698 27.92 -7.79 8.58
C ASN A 698 27.20 -8.36 9.83
N VAL A 699 25.90 -8.14 9.94
CA VAL A 699 25.03 -8.56 11.05
C VAL A 699 23.70 -9.05 10.48
N ASP A 700 22.96 -9.90 11.20
CA ASP A 700 21.60 -10.29 10.76
C ASP A 700 20.73 -9.03 10.65
N ALA A 701 19.89 -8.95 9.61
CA ALA A 701 18.86 -7.93 9.53
C ALA A 701 17.94 -8.02 10.74
N THR A 702 17.48 -6.87 11.20
CA THR A 702 16.43 -6.76 12.20
C THR A 702 15.07 -7.18 11.59
N MET A 703 13.95 -6.88 12.27
CA MET A 703 12.62 -7.23 11.77
C MET A 703 12.42 -6.72 10.33
N SER A 704 12.01 -7.63 9.44
CA SER A 704 11.87 -7.35 8.01
C SER A 704 10.50 -7.78 7.53
N ILE A 705 10.00 -7.11 6.49
CA ILE A 705 8.73 -7.44 5.86
C ILE A 705 9.00 -8.07 4.49
N LEU A 706 8.25 -9.14 4.19
CA LEU A 706 8.03 -9.64 2.84
C LEU A 706 6.61 -9.24 2.43
N ASP A 707 6.50 -8.26 1.53
CA ASP A 707 5.23 -7.91 0.88
C ASP A 707 5.10 -8.72 -0.42
N VAL A 708 4.17 -9.67 -0.43
CA VAL A 708 3.92 -10.58 -1.55
C VAL A 708 2.60 -10.20 -2.20
N SER A 709 2.66 -9.35 -3.24
CA SER A 709 1.47 -9.11 -4.06
C SER A 709 1.02 -10.42 -4.73
N MET A 710 -0.29 -10.69 -4.73
CA MET A 710 -0.83 -11.88 -5.42
C MET A 710 -1.04 -11.61 -6.91
N LEU A 711 -0.87 -12.66 -7.71
CA LEU A 711 -1.30 -12.73 -9.10
C LEU A 711 -2.83 -12.62 -9.20
N THR A 712 -3.34 -11.98 -10.25
CA THR A 712 -4.80 -11.84 -10.47
C THR A 712 -5.48 -13.21 -10.48
N GLY A 713 -6.52 -13.36 -9.65
CA GLY A 713 -7.27 -14.61 -9.52
C GLY A 713 -6.63 -15.69 -8.62
N PHE A 714 -5.44 -15.47 -8.04
CA PHE A 714 -4.81 -16.36 -7.06
C PHE A 714 -5.14 -15.97 -5.61
N SER A 715 -5.06 -16.94 -4.70
CA SER A 715 -5.24 -16.76 -3.25
C SER A 715 -4.33 -17.71 -2.46
N PRO A 716 -3.64 -17.29 -1.39
CA PRO A 716 -2.70 -18.14 -0.67
C PRO A 716 -3.40 -19.19 0.21
N ASP A 717 -2.77 -20.36 0.41
CA ASP A 717 -3.27 -21.38 1.34
C ASP A 717 -3.04 -20.96 2.79
N LEU A 718 -4.12 -20.51 3.43
CA LEU A 718 -4.18 -20.17 4.85
C LEU A 718 -3.72 -21.31 5.78
N GLN A 719 -3.80 -22.58 5.35
CA GLN A 719 -3.29 -23.70 6.13
C GLN A 719 -1.76 -23.79 6.12
N ASP A 720 -1.10 -23.49 5.00
CA ASP A 720 0.37 -23.48 4.94
C ASP A 720 0.92 -22.31 5.76
N LEU A 721 0.32 -21.12 5.60
CA LEU A 721 0.70 -19.92 6.37
C LEU A 721 0.51 -20.13 7.89
N LYS A 722 -0.63 -20.68 8.33
CA LYS A 722 -0.83 -21.05 9.75
C LYS A 722 0.18 -22.09 10.25
N ARG A 723 0.63 -23.05 9.42
CA ARG A 723 1.68 -24.01 9.83
C ARG A 723 3.04 -23.33 10.06
N LEU A 724 3.35 -22.23 9.37
CA LEU A 724 4.60 -21.47 9.49
C LEU A 724 4.61 -20.52 10.71
N THR A 725 3.44 -20.17 11.25
CA THR A 725 3.26 -19.30 12.43
C THR A 725 2.89 -20.08 13.70
N ASP A 726 1.92 -21.00 13.65
CA ASP A 726 1.44 -21.83 14.78
C ASP A 726 2.40 -23.00 15.11
N GLY A 727 3.68 -22.83 14.81
CA GLY A 727 4.77 -23.77 15.04
C GLY A 727 5.42 -23.59 16.41
N VAL A 728 6.23 -24.59 16.76
CA VAL A 728 7.32 -24.45 17.75
C VAL A 728 8.60 -24.11 17.00
N ASP A 729 8.80 -24.77 15.85
CA ASP A 729 9.60 -24.32 14.72
C ASP A 729 8.90 -23.13 14.02
N ARG A 730 9.05 -21.92 14.59
CA ARG A 730 8.43 -20.69 14.08
C ARG A 730 9.27 -20.06 12.96
N TYR A 731 8.67 -19.92 11.78
CA TYR A 731 9.29 -19.32 10.61
C TYR A 731 8.76 -17.91 10.31
N ILE A 732 7.47 -17.70 10.55
CA ILE A 732 6.77 -16.43 10.29
C ILE A 732 6.14 -15.94 11.58
N SER A 733 6.45 -14.70 11.99
CA SER A 733 5.97 -14.11 13.25
C SER A 733 4.49 -13.73 13.20
N LYS A 734 4.03 -13.25 12.05
CA LYS A 734 2.63 -12.92 11.72
C LYS A 734 2.49 -12.91 10.19
N PHE A 735 1.32 -13.22 9.66
CA PHE A 735 0.97 -12.97 8.27
C PHE A 735 -0.40 -12.30 8.20
N GLU A 736 -0.61 -11.45 7.20
CA GLU A 736 -1.85 -10.71 6.99
C GLU A 736 -2.17 -10.64 5.49
N ILE A 737 -3.47 -10.57 5.14
CA ILE A 737 -3.90 -10.36 3.76
C ILE A 737 -4.55 -8.97 3.70
N ASP A 738 -3.82 -8.00 3.16
CA ASP A 738 -4.36 -6.65 2.96
C ASP A 738 -5.29 -6.62 1.74
N GLN A 739 -6.51 -6.14 2.00
CA GLN A 739 -7.57 -5.88 1.02
C GLN A 739 -8.08 -4.42 1.12
N ALA A 740 -7.45 -3.60 1.96
CA ALA A 740 -7.95 -2.28 2.35
C ALA A 740 -7.03 -1.13 1.88
N GLN A 741 -5.70 -1.31 1.84
CA GLN A 741 -4.77 -0.25 1.44
C GLN A 741 -4.10 -0.47 0.09
N SER A 742 -3.86 -1.72 -0.32
CA SER A 742 -3.26 -2.05 -1.63
C SER A 742 -4.26 -1.98 -2.79
N ASP A 743 -3.73 -1.70 -3.99
CA ASP A 743 -4.45 -1.82 -5.25
C ASP A 743 -4.75 -3.29 -5.61
N ARG A 744 -3.85 -4.23 -5.26
CA ARG A 744 -4.03 -5.69 -5.41
C ARG A 744 -4.33 -6.34 -4.04
N SER A 745 -4.64 -7.64 -4.03
CA SER A 745 -4.60 -8.42 -2.77
C SER A 745 -3.13 -8.70 -2.43
N ASN A 746 -2.63 -8.15 -1.32
CA ASN A 746 -1.27 -8.39 -0.86
C ASN A 746 -1.25 -9.35 0.32
N LEU A 747 -0.28 -10.26 0.36
CA LEU A 747 0.05 -11.10 1.51
C LEU A 747 1.30 -10.51 2.17
N VAL A 748 1.13 -9.91 3.34
CA VAL A 748 2.22 -9.29 4.11
C VAL A 748 2.71 -10.28 5.16
N ILE A 749 4.00 -10.60 5.13
CA ILE A 749 4.65 -11.58 6.01
C ILE A 749 5.68 -10.86 6.88
N TYR A 750 5.60 -11.09 8.20
CA TYR A 750 6.47 -10.49 9.21
C TYR A 750 7.52 -11.49 9.70
N LEU A 751 8.79 -11.10 9.64
CA LEU A 751 9.94 -11.90 10.08
C LEU A 751 10.65 -11.20 11.26
N ASP A 752 10.97 -11.94 12.32
CA ASP A 752 11.69 -11.39 13.49
C ASP A 752 13.13 -10.94 13.12
N LYS A 753 13.74 -11.54 12.10
CA LYS A 753 15.04 -11.18 11.51
C LYS A 753 15.16 -11.75 10.08
N ILE A 754 16.23 -11.42 9.36
CA ILE A 754 16.73 -12.20 8.20
C ILE A 754 18.25 -12.39 8.37
N SER A 755 18.74 -13.63 8.26
CA SER A 755 20.17 -13.92 8.38
C SER A 755 21.04 -13.24 7.31
N HIS A 756 22.25 -12.84 7.70
CA HIS A 756 23.29 -12.41 6.75
C HIS A 756 24.16 -13.57 6.21
N LYS A 757 24.19 -14.70 6.93
CA LYS A 757 25.09 -15.84 6.63
C LYS A 757 24.40 -16.95 5.83
N ALA A 758 23.23 -17.37 6.29
CA ALA A 758 22.40 -18.35 5.63
C ALA A 758 21.32 -17.63 4.81
N GLU A 759 20.88 -18.25 3.72
CA GLU A 759 19.69 -17.84 3.00
C GLU A 759 18.46 -18.42 3.70
N GLU A 760 17.46 -17.57 3.97
CA GLU A 760 16.20 -17.96 4.60
C GLU A 760 15.12 -18.10 3.51
N CYS A 761 14.69 -19.34 3.29
CA CYS A 761 13.67 -19.68 2.29
C CYS A 761 12.32 -19.96 2.97
N PHE A 762 11.27 -19.34 2.46
CA PHE A 762 9.88 -19.52 2.85
C PHE A 762 9.11 -20.09 1.66
N SER A 763 8.16 -20.99 1.87
CA SER A 763 7.29 -21.44 0.78
C SER A 763 5.89 -21.81 1.24
N PHE A 764 4.92 -21.53 0.39
CA PHE A 764 3.50 -21.79 0.60
C PHE A 764 2.81 -22.01 -0.74
N ARG A 765 1.64 -22.65 -0.73
CA ARG A 765 0.83 -22.84 -1.94
C ARG A 765 -0.09 -21.65 -2.19
N ALA A 766 -0.30 -21.31 -3.45
CA ALA A 766 -1.31 -20.35 -3.90
C ALA A 766 -2.24 -21.01 -4.92
N HIS A 767 -3.54 -20.80 -4.72
CA HIS A 767 -4.64 -21.43 -5.42
C HIS A 767 -5.28 -20.45 -6.39
N GLN A 768 -5.25 -20.78 -7.70
CA GLN A 768 -5.95 -20.05 -8.75
C GLN A 768 -7.44 -20.39 -8.69
N ARG A 769 -8.31 -19.38 -8.55
CA ARG A 769 -9.79 -19.55 -8.50
C ARG A 769 -10.48 -19.12 -9.79
N PHE A 770 -9.83 -18.26 -10.57
CA PHE A 770 -10.31 -17.72 -11.83
C PHE A 770 -9.29 -17.99 -12.92
N GLN A 771 -9.72 -18.36 -14.13
CA GLN A 771 -8.80 -18.51 -15.25
C GLN A 771 -8.41 -17.10 -15.74
N VAL A 772 -7.11 -16.83 -15.84
CA VAL A 772 -6.57 -15.52 -16.21
C VAL A 772 -5.54 -15.70 -17.31
N GLY A 773 -5.72 -14.96 -18.39
CA GLY A 773 -4.87 -14.94 -19.56
C GLY A 773 -4.16 -13.60 -19.66
N LEU A 774 -2.97 -13.61 -20.26
CA LEU A 774 -2.13 -12.41 -20.39
C LEU A 774 -1.77 -11.79 -19.02
N ILE A 775 -1.71 -12.64 -17.99
CA ILE A 775 -1.55 -12.26 -16.58
C ILE A 775 -0.26 -11.46 -16.37
N GLN A 776 -0.35 -10.37 -15.62
CA GLN A 776 0.80 -9.53 -15.31
C GLN A 776 1.65 -10.20 -14.22
N PRO A 777 2.98 -10.04 -14.25
CA PRO A 777 3.82 -10.51 -13.16
C PRO A 777 3.42 -9.84 -11.84
N ALA A 778 3.62 -10.56 -10.75
CA ALA A 778 3.44 -10.06 -9.40
C ALA A 778 4.80 -9.78 -8.76
N ALA A 779 4.82 -8.81 -7.84
CA ALA A 779 6.01 -8.44 -7.07
C ALA A 779 6.08 -9.21 -5.74
N VAL A 780 7.30 -9.56 -5.36
CA VAL A 780 7.72 -9.76 -3.97
C VAL A 780 8.69 -8.65 -3.63
N THR A 781 8.43 -7.89 -2.57
CA THR A 781 9.35 -6.89 -2.04
C THR A 781 9.79 -7.30 -0.64
N VAL A 782 11.10 -7.48 -0.44
CA VAL A 782 11.70 -7.57 0.90
C VAL A 782 12.23 -6.19 1.30
N TYR A 783 12.00 -5.79 2.55
CA TYR A 783 12.60 -4.58 3.09
C TYR A 783 12.84 -4.66 4.60
N SER A 784 13.92 -4.00 5.05
CA SER A 784 14.18 -3.78 6.47
C SER A 784 13.20 -2.74 7.00
N TYR A 785 12.50 -3.02 8.09
CA TYR A 785 11.48 -2.11 8.60
C TYR A 785 12.06 -0.73 9.01
N TYR A 786 13.30 -0.72 9.49
CA TYR A 786 14.01 0.45 10.05
C TYR A 786 14.62 1.33 8.98
N LYS A 787 14.96 0.71 7.84
CA LYS A 787 15.65 1.31 6.72
C LYS A 787 14.79 0.99 5.49
N ILE A 788 13.78 1.81 5.26
CA ILE A 788 12.88 1.70 4.09
C ILE A 788 13.62 1.93 2.76
N ASP A 789 14.86 2.42 2.83
CA ASP A 789 15.85 2.48 1.74
C ASP A 789 16.50 1.10 1.46
N ASP A 790 16.67 0.24 2.47
CA ASP A 790 17.12 -1.16 2.34
C ASP A 790 15.94 -2.02 1.83
N ARG A 791 15.55 -1.83 0.56
CA ARG A 791 14.53 -2.61 -0.13
C ARG A 791 15.08 -3.41 -1.31
N CYS A 792 14.40 -4.48 -1.67
CA CYS A 792 14.67 -5.26 -2.86
C CYS A 792 13.36 -5.84 -3.41
N THR A 793 13.11 -5.67 -4.71
CA THR A 793 11.90 -6.17 -5.37
C THR A 793 12.26 -7.17 -6.46
N ARG A 794 11.61 -8.34 -6.45
CA ARG A 794 11.67 -9.34 -7.53
C ARG A 794 10.29 -9.63 -8.06
N PHE A 795 10.22 -9.91 -9.36
CA PHE A 795 8.97 -10.24 -10.04
C PHE A 795 8.88 -11.73 -10.33
N TYR A 796 7.70 -12.30 -10.10
CA TYR A 796 7.40 -13.71 -10.35
C TYR A 796 6.22 -13.86 -11.30
N HIS A 797 6.29 -14.91 -12.11
CA HIS A 797 5.28 -15.28 -13.10
C HIS A 797 5.32 -16.81 -13.27
N PRO A 798 4.17 -17.51 -13.30
CA PRO A 798 4.17 -18.98 -13.33
C PRO A 798 4.82 -19.56 -14.60
N ASP A 799 4.55 -18.97 -15.77
CA ASP A 799 4.86 -19.61 -17.06
C ASP A 799 6.10 -19.04 -17.79
N LYS A 800 7.11 -18.48 -17.10
CA LYS A 800 8.29 -17.88 -17.76
C LYS A 800 9.67 -18.35 -17.30
N ASN A 801 10.33 -19.09 -18.20
CA ASN A 801 11.66 -18.73 -18.72
C ASN A 801 11.64 -18.32 -20.21
N GLY A 802 10.46 -18.22 -20.83
CA GLY A 802 10.29 -17.82 -22.24
C GLY A 802 8.87 -17.33 -22.54
N GLY A 803 7.86 -18.12 -22.14
CA GLY A 803 6.46 -17.72 -21.99
C GLY A 803 5.79 -17.04 -23.18
N GLN A 804 5.25 -17.85 -24.07
CA GLN A 804 4.06 -17.47 -24.83
C GLN A 804 2.89 -17.37 -23.83
N LEU A 805 2.49 -16.15 -23.50
CA LEU A 805 1.34 -15.86 -22.66
C LEU A 805 0.06 -16.22 -23.43
N SER A 806 -0.73 -17.16 -22.92
CA SER A 806 -1.93 -17.65 -23.62
C SER A 806 -3.04 -16.60 -23.65
N LYS A 807 -3.49 -16.26 -24.88
CA LYS A 807 -4.78 -15.59 -25.12
C LYS A 807 -5.92 -16.56 -24.75
N ILE A 808 -6.82 -16.12 -23.86
CA ILE A 808 -8.07 -16.83 -23.48
C ILE A 808 -9.25 -16.34 -24.32
N CYS A 809 -9.17 -15.12 -24.84
CA CYS A 809 -10.13 -14.60 -25.80
C CYS A 809 -10.21 -15.49 -27.06
N TYR A 810 -11.38 -15.49 -27.71
CA TYR A 810 -11.60 -16.10 -29.02
C TYR A 810 -12.34 -15.12 -29.92
N GLY A 811 -12.01 -15.11 -31.22
CA GLY A 811 -12.68 -14.30 -32.24
C GLY A 811 -12.75 -12.81 -31.88
N ASP A 812 -13.94 -12.23 -31.98
CA ASP A 812 -14.16 -10.79 -31.78
C ASP A 812 -13.80 -10.29 -30.37
N VAL A 813 -13.71 -11.16 -29.35
CA VAL A 813 -13.24 -10.76 -28.00
C VAL A 813 -11.75 -10.40 -28.02
N CYS A 814 -10.93 -11.09 -28.83
CA CYS A 814 -9.53 -10.69 -29.02
C CYS A 814 -9.46 -9.37 -29.79
N ARG A 815 -10.23 -9.26 -30.87
CA ARG A 815 -10.31 -8.05 -31.71
C ARG A 815 -10.68 -6.80 -30.90
N CYS A 816 -11.63 -6.93 -29.98
CA CYS A 816 -12.09 -5.85 -29.08
C CYS A 816 -11.06 -5.52 -27.97
N ALA A 817 -10.22 -6.47 -27.54
CA ALA A 817 -9.06 -6.17 -26.70
C ALA A 817 -7.92 -5.49 -27.50
N GLU A 818 -7.82 -5.85 -28.77
CA GLU A 818 -6.88 -5.30 -29.76
C GLU A 818 -7.36 -3.95 -30.36
N GLU A 819 -8.57 -3.46 -30.02
CA GLU A 819 -9.06 -2.11 -30.42
C GLU A 819 -8.26 -0.94 -29.81
N ASN A 820 -7.43 -1.20 -28.80
CA ASN A 820 -6.46 -0.23 -28.28
C ASN A 820 -5.10 -0.27 -29.01
N CYS A 821 -4.87 -1.28 -29.86
CA CYS A 821 -3.71 -1.40 -30.72
C CYS A 821 -4.03 -0.80 -32.09
N PHE A 822 -3.01 -0.33 -32.83
CA PHE A 822 -3.17 -0.16 -34.27
C PHE A 822 -3.38 -1.54 -34.91
N VAL A 823 -4.43 -1.63 -35.74
CA VAL A 823 -4.73 -2.81 -36.56
C VAL A 823 -4.46 -2.45 -38.01
N GLN A 824 -3.49 -3.12 -38.63
CA GLN A 824 -3.19 -2.92 -40.04
C GLN A 824 -4.39 -3.35 -40.89
N HIS A 825 -5.15 -2.38 -41.39
CA HIS A 825 -6.33 -2.61 -42.20
C HIS A 825 -5.97 -3.29 -43.53
N LYS A 826 -6.17 -4.61 -43.59
CA LYS A 826 -6.30 -5.35 -44.86
C LYS A 826 -7.62 -4.94 -45.54
N GLN A 827 -7.60 -3.79 -46.20
CA GLN A 827 -8.67 -3.35 -47.09
C GLN A 827 -8.39 -3.89 -48.50
N ASP A 828 -9.40 -4.44 -49.16
CA ASP A 828 -9.32 -4.97 -50.53
C ASP A 828 -9.19 -3.87 -51.61
N VAL A 829 -8.89 -2.64 -51.21
CA VAL A 829 -8.79 -1.43 -52.05
C VAL A 829 -7.50 -0.69 -51.66
N PRO A 830 -6.62 -0.35 -52.63
CA PRO A 830 -5.40 0.39 -52.33
C PRO A 830 -5.71 1.80 -51.82
N ILE A 831 -4.98 2.24 -50.79
CA ILE A 831 -5.15 3.55 -50.16
C ILE A 831 -4.50 4.60 -51.06
N THR A 832 -5.29 5.58 -51.49
CA THR A 832 -4.84 6.66 -52.39
C THR A 832 -4.10 7.77 -51.65
N VAL A 833 -3.19 8.48 -52.36
CA VAL A 833 -2.47 9.67 -51.87
C VAL A 833 -3.39 10.66 -51.14
N ASN A 834 -4.53 11.04 -51.74
CA ASN A 834 -5.50 11.96 -51.15
C ASN A 834 -6.12 11.47 -49.83
N GLN A 835 -6.27 10.15 -49.64
CA GLN A 835 -6.75 9.58 -48.38
C GLN A 835 -5.65 9.59 -47.30
N ARG A 836 -4.38 9.38 -47.67
CA ARG A 836 -3.25 9.56 -46.74
C ARG A 836 -3.12 11.02 -46.29
N ILE A 837 -3.16 11.98 -47.22
CA ILE A 837 -3.15 13.42 -46.92
C ILE A 837 -4.29 13.78 -45.97
N LYS A 838 -5.53 13.36 -46.28
CA LYS A 838 -6.68 13.69 -45.43
C LYS A 838 -6.50 13.20 -43.99
N ARG A 839 -6.05 11.95 -43.80
CA ARG A 839 -5.84 11.37 -42.45
C ARG A 839 -4.67 11.98 -41.69
N ALA A 840 -3.55 12.26 -42.37
CA ALA A 840 -2.40 12.97 -41.79
C ALA A 840 -2.75 14.41 -41.33
N CYS A 841 -3.91 14.92 -41.77
CA CYS A 841 -4.46 16.24 -41.48
C CYS A 841 -5.77 16.20 -40.66
N GLU A 842 -6.16 15.05 -40.11
CA GLU A 842 -7.31 14.98 -39.21
C GLU A 842 -7.02 15.72 -37.88
N PRO A 843 -8.01 16.44 -37.30
CA PRO A 843 -7.79 17.27 -36.11
C PRO A 843 -7.28 16.46 -34.91
N GLY A 844 -6.05 16.76 -34.48
CA GLY A 844 -5.36 16.07 -33.38
C GLY A 844 -4.11 15.30 -33.80
N VAL A 845 -3.96 14.95 -35.09
CA VAL A 845 -2.72 14.36 -35.62
C VAL A 845 -1.62 15.42 -35.60
N ASP A 846 -0.56 15.17 -34.84
CA ASP A 846 0.47 16.15 -34.52
C ASP A 846 1.67 16.04 -35.47
N TYR A 847 2.26 14.84 -35.57
CA TYR A 847 3.51 14.58 -36.30
C TYR A 847 3.31 13.53 -37.40
N VAL A 848 4.12 13.60 -38.47
CA VAL A 848 4.19 12.60 -39.56
C VAL A 848 5.65 12.40 -39.95
N TYR A 849 6.15 11.17 -39.84
CA TYR A 849 7.56 10.83 -40.05
C TYR A 849 7.73 9.61 -40.97
N LYS A 850 8.83 9.59 -41.73
CA LYS A 850 9.40 8.33 -42.23
C LYS A 850 10.41 7.81 -41.21
N VAL A 851 10.23 6.58 -40.73
CA VAL A 851 11.03 5.98 -39.66
C VAL A 851 11.60 4.63 -40.07
N LYS A 852 12.70 4.20 -39.43
CA LYS A 852 13.33 2.90 -39.65
C LYS A 852 13.51 2.16 -38.34
N LEU A 853 13.03 0.90 -38.25
CA LEU A 853 13.15 0.11 -37.03
C LEU A 853 14.58 -0.44 -36.89
N MET A 854 15.31 0.01 -35.86
CA MET A 854 16.71 -0.39 -35.63
C MET A 854 16.85 -1.52 -34.61
N ALA A 855 16.03 -1.51 -33.55
CA ALA A 855 16.05 -2.55 -32.51
C ALA A 855 14.68 -2.69 -31.83
N MET A 856 14.44 -3.84 -31.20
CA MET A 856 13.23 -4.15 -30.46
C MET A 856 13.62 -4.73 -29.09
N GLU A 857 13.32 -4.01 -28.01
CA GLU A 857 13.51 -4.48 -26.64
C GLU A 857 12.17 -4.99 -26.11
N GLN A 858 12.12 -6.27 -25.74
CA GLN A 858 10.88 -6.92 -25.28
C GLN A 858 10.84 -6.98 -23.76
N SER A 859 9.90 -6.27 -23.13
CA SER A 859 9.64 -6.41 -21.68
C SER A 859 8.43 -7.32 -21.41
N PRO A 860 8.16 -7.71 -20.15
CA PRO A 860 6.96 -8.45 -19.79
C PRO A 860 5.63 -7.69 -19.96
N THR A 861 5.67 -6.38 -20.25
CA THR A 861 4.47 -5.51 -20.23
C THR A 861 4.30 -4.69 -21.51
N HIS A 862 5.39 -4.13 -22.02
CA HIS A 862 5.43 -3.27 -23.21
C HIS A 862 6.64 -3.64 -24.09
N ASP A 863 6.53 -3.45 -25.39
CA ASP A 863 7.65 -3.58 -26.31
C ASP A 863 8.16 -2.18 -26.69
N ASN A 864 9.47 -1.95 -26.55
CA ASN A 864 10.15 -0.74 -26.99
C ASN A 864 10.72 -0.98 -28.39
N TYR A 865 10.24 -0.23 -29.37
CA TYR A 865 10.73 -0.19 -30.73
C TYR A 865 11.62 1.04 -30.89
N ILE A 866 12.94 0.83 -30.99
CA ILE A 866 13.91 1.90 -31.19
C ILE A 866 13.95 2.20 -32.69
N MET A 867 13.40 3.35 -33.08
CA MET A 867 13.30 3.77 -34.47
C MET A 867 14.14 5.02 -34.73
N THR A 868 14.84 5.06 -35.86
CA THR A 868 15.51 6.27 -36.35
C THR A 868 14.56 7.04 -37.26
N ILE A 869 14.39 8.34 -37.03
CA ILE A 869 13.56 9.20 -37.88
C ILE A 869 14.40 9.66 -39.08
N LEU A 870 14.07 9.16 -40.27
CA LEU A 870 14.80 9.42 -41.51
C LEU A 870 14.40 10.74 -42.15
N SER A 871 13.11 11.06 -42.18
CA SER A 871 12.60 12.34 -42.66
C SER A 871 11.35 12.78 -41.90
N VAL A 872 11.20 14.11 -41.80
CA VAL A 872 10.05 14.77 -41.17
C VAL A 872 9.16 15.29 -42.29
N ILE A 873 7.93 14.77 -42.35
CA ILE A 873 6.91 15.16 -43.36
C ILE A 873 5.95 16.19 -42.76
N LYS A 874 5.65 16.07 -41.47
CA LYS A 874 4.92 17.06 -40.66
C LYS A 874 5.61 17.18 -39.30
N MET A 875 6.04 18.39 -38.96
CA MET A 875 6.58 18.71 -37.65
C MET A 875 5.43 18.87 -36.63
N GLY A 876 5.61 18.28 -35.45
CA GLY A 876 4.67 18.36 -34.33
C GLY A 876 5.38 18.90 -33.07
N THR A 877 4.97 18.40 -31.90
CA THR A 877 5.41 18.86 -30.57
C THR A 877 6.87 18.53 -30.24
N ASP A 878 7.48 17.55 -30.92
CA ASP A 878 8.88 17.16 -30.70
C ASP A 878 9.84 18.09 -31.48
N GLU A 879 10.54 18.96 -30.76
CA GLU A 879 11.54 19.88 -31.31
C GLU A 879 12.85 19.13 -31.68
N ASP A 880 13.21 19.18 -32.96
CA ASP A 880 14.31 18.44 -33.61
C ASP A 880 14.29 16.90 -33.43
N PRO A 881 13.42 16.20 -34.19
CA PRO A 881 13.39 14.73 -34.24
C PRO A 881 14.28 14.13 -35.34
N ALA A 882 14.78 14.91 -36.30
CA ALA A 882 15.40 14.40 -37.53
C ALA A 882 16.76 13.71 -37.28
N GLY A 883 17.02 12.61 -38.01
CA GLY A 883 18.28 11.86 -37.92
C GLY A 883 18.53 11.19 -36.56
N SER A 884 17.55 11.21 -35.66
CA SER A 884 17.69 10.80 -34.26
C SER A 884 16.96 9.49 -33.98
N ASN A 885 17.38 8.80 -32.91
CA ASN A 885 16.67 7.63 -32.39
C ASN A 885 15.61 8.08 -31.37
N ARG A 886 14.35 7.74 -31.62
CA ARG A 886 13.22 7.92 -30.70
C ARG A 886 12.65 6.55 -30.31
N THR A 887 12.06 6.46 -29.12
CA THR A 887 11.52 5.21 -28.58
C THR A 887 10.01 5.17 -28.78
N PHE A 888 9.55 4.25 -29.61
CA PHE A 888 8.13 3.95 -29.78
C PHE A 888 7.75 2.79 -28.86
N VAL A 889 6.67 2.92 -28.11
CA VAL A 889 6.24 1.96 -27.09
C VAL A 889 4.86 1.45 -27.46
N SER A 890 4.66 0.14 -27.49
CA SER A 890 3.31 -0.44 -27.55
C SER A 890 3.10 -1.46 -26.43
N HIS A 891 1.84 -1.77 -26.13
CA HIS A 891 1.53 -2.85 -25.21
C HIS A 891 1.87 -4.19 -25.87
N TRP A 892 2.44 -5.15 -25.13
CA TRP A 892 2.97 -6.38 -25.73
C TRP A 892 1.90 -7.19 -26.51
N GLN A 893 0.63 -7.03 -26.18
CA GLN A 893 -0.52 -7.60 -26.90
C GLN A 893 -0.59 -7.22 -28.37
N CYS A 894 -0.14 -6.01 -28.71
CA CYS A 894 -0.11 -5.48 -30.07
C CYS A 894 1.02 -6.09 -30.92
N ARG A 895 1.89 -6.93 -30.35
CA ARG A 895 3.01 -7.55 -31.07
C ARG A 895 2.55 -8.36 -32.29
N ASP A 896 1.48 -9.14 -32.13
CA ASP A 896 0.91 -9.94 -33.23
C ASP A 896 0.31 -9.03 -34.31
N THR A 897 -0.41 -7.97 -33.93
CA THR A 897 -1.11 -7.08 -34.87
C THR A 897 -0.18 -6.10 -35.59
N LEU A 898 0.93 -5.71 -34.96
CA LEU A 898 1.93 -4.81 -35.53
C LEU A 898 2.97 -5.53 -36.39
N SER A 899 3.42 -6.74 -36.00
CA SER A 899 4.32 -7.62 -36.79
C SER A 899 5.56 -6.92 -37.39
N LEU A 900 6.16 -5.97 -36.67
CA LEU A 900 7.24 -5.10 -37.20
C LEU A 900 8.56 -5.85 -37.44
N GLN A 901 9.24 -5.50 -38.53
CA GLN A 901 10.50 -6.13 -38.96
C GLN A 901 11.70 -5.19 -38.77
N ILE A 902 12.79 -5.71 -38.21
CA ILE A 902 14.03 -4.95 -37.97
C ILE A 902 14.71 -4.66 -39.32
N GLY A 903 15.14 -3.42 -39.51
CA GLY A 903 15.73 -2.93 -40.76
C GLY A 903 14.73 -2.42 -41.80
N GLN A 904 13.41 -2.62 -41.59
CA GLN A 904 12.36 -2.12 -42.47
C GLN A 904 12.06 -0.63 -42.23
N ASP A 905 11.69 0.08 -43.30
CA ASP A 905 11.21 1.47 -43.25
C ASP A 905 9.67 1.49 -43.08
N TYR A 906 9.15 2.51 -42.39
CA TYR A 906 7.72 2.71 -42.12
C TYR A 906 7.31 4.18 -42.26
N LEU A 907 6.09 4.43 -42.74
CA LEU A 907 5.38 5.69 -42.55
C LEU A 907 4.62 5.64 -41.23
N LEU A 908 4.76 6.67 -40.39
CA LEU A 908 4.13 6.71 -39.07
C LEU A 908 3.61 8.12 -38.74
N TRP A 909 2.37 8.22 -38.25
CA TRP A 909 1.81 9.44 -37.65
C TRP A 909 0.98 9.13 -36.41
N GLY A 910 0.79 10.12 -35.52
CA GLY A 910 0.05 9.93 -34.27
C GLY A 910 -0.44 11.24 -33.64
N LEU A 911 -1.09 11.14 -32.49
CA LEU A 911 -1.72 12.27 -31.82
C LEU A 911 -0.77 12.98 -30.86
N ALA A 912 -1.03 14.27 -30.59
CA ALA A 912 -0.31 15.03 -29.55
C ALA A 912 -0.39 14.38 -28.15
N THR A 913 -1.43 13.56 -27.90
CA THR A 913 -1.63 12.79 -26.66
C THR A 913 -0.77 11.54 -26.55
N ASP A 914 -0.20 11.06 -27.65
CA ASP A 914 0.60 9.83 -27.69
C ASP A 914 2.08 10.11 -27.34
N LEU A 915 2.49 11.38 -27.35
CA LEU A 915 3.81 11.84 -26.92
C LEU A 915 3.88 11.97 -25.40
N TRP A 916 4.93 11.44 -24.79
CA TRP A 916 5.25 11.67 -23.38
C TRP A 916 6.73 12.04 -23.18
N ALA A 917 6.97 13.15 -22.48
CA ALA A 917 8.31 13.69 -22.26
C ALA A 917 9.09 12.83 -21.25
N THR A 918 10.16 12.19 -21.71
CA THR A 918 11.06 11.35 -20.91
C THR A 918 12.34 12.13 -20.61
N GLY A 919 12.23 13.16 -19.76
CA GLY A 919 13.31 14.10 -19.49
C GLY A 919 13.53 15.06 -20.68
N SER A 920 14.66 14.95 -21.37
CA SER A 920 15.02 15.81 -22.53
C SER A 920 14.78 15.16 -23.89
N ARG A 921 13.89 14.16 -23.97
CA ARG A 921 13.48 13.47 -25.21
C ARG A 921 12.01 13.08 -25.12
N PHE A 922 11.32 12.99 -26.25
CA PHE A 922 10.00 12.40 -26.31
C PHE A 922 10.07 10.89 -26.57
N SER A 923 9.20 10.17 -25.87
CA SER A 923 8.83 8.79 -26.18
C SER A 923 7.41 8.79 -26.74
N TYR A 924 7.15 7.86 -27.65
CA TYR A 924 5.94 7.82 -28.47
C TYR A 924 5.13 6.57 -28.15
N LEU A 925 3.82 6.70 -27.96
CA LEU A 925 2.92 5.55 -27.83
C LEU A 925 2.41 5.12 -29.21
N ILE A 926 2.45 3.81 -29.51
CA ILE A 926 1.68 3.21 -30.62
C ILE A 926 0.35 2.72 -30.03
N GLY A 927 -0.66 3.58 -30.11
CA GLY A 927 -2.05 3.29 -29.77
C GLY A 927 -2.88 2.95 -31.02
N LYS A 928 -4.21 3.01 -30.87
CA LYS A 928 -5.19 2.73 -31.94
C LYS A 928 -5.28 3.82 -33.02
N ASP A 929 -5.09 5.08 -32.62
CA ASP A 929 -5.23 6.27 -33.47
C ASP A 929 -3.88 6.63 -34.16
N THR A 930 -2.79 5.97 -33.74
CA THR A 930 -1.48 6.00 -34.40
C THR A 930 -1.55 5.20 -35.70
N TRP A 931 -1.15 5.78 -36.83
CA TRP A 931 -1.08 5.07 -38.12
C TRP A 931 0.32 4.50 -38.34
N LEU A 932 0.41 3.30 -38.90
CA LEU A 932 1.67 2.66 -39.26
C LEU A 932 1.53 1.90 -40.59
N GLU A 933 2.31 2.28 -41.60
CA GLU A 933 2.30 1.68 -42.94
C GLU A 933 3.72 1.25 -43.33
N ALA A 934 3.89 0.05 -43.88
CA ALA A 934 5.22 -0.42 -44.30
C ALA A 934 5.66 0.31 -45.57
N TRP A 935 6.79 1.02 -45.50
CA TRP A 935 7.38 1.70 -46.65
C TRP A 935 8.29 0.69 -47.38
N PRO A 936 8.05 0.33 -48.66
CA PRO A 936 8.86 -0.65 -49.35
C PRO A 936 10.30 -0.16 -49.57
N SER A 937 11.28 -1.07 -49.53
CA SER A 937 12.68 -0.70 -49.80
C SER A 937 12.89 -0.35 -51.28
N GLU A 938 13.92 0.43 -51.60
CA GLU A 938 14.27 0.79 -52.99
C GLU A 938 14.53 -0.43 -53.90
N VAL A 939 14.83 -1.59 -53.32
CA VAL A 939 14.95 -2.87 -54.02
C VAL A 939 13.57 -3.49 -54.28
N ALA A 940 12.67 -3.48 -53.28
CA ALA A 940 11.30 -3.97 -53.44
C ALA A 940 10.47 -3.10 -54.42
N CYS A 941 10.75 -1.80 -54.49
CA CYS A 941 10.14 -0.89 -55.48
C CYS A 941 10.48 -1.21 -56.95
N GLN A 942 11.38 -2.17 -57.21
CA GLN A 942 11.69 -2.67 -58.56
C GLN A 942 10.73 -3.79 -59.00
N GLU A 943 9.92 -4.34 -58.08
CA GLU A 943 8.85 -5.27 -58.40
C GLU A 943 7.64 -4.50 -58.97
N ALA A 944 7.12 -4.95 -60.12
CA ALA A 944 6.08 -4.24 -60.87
C ALA A 944 4.79 -4.00 -60.07
N ASP A 945 4.48 -4.89 -59.12
CA ASP A 945 3.29 -4.81 -58.27
C ASP A 945 3.45 -3.80 -57.11
N LEU A 946 4.69 -3.47 -56.73
CA LEU A 946 5.02 -2.52 -55.64
C LEU A 946 5.44 -1.14 -56.13
N GLN A 947 5.95 -1.03 -57.36
CA GLN A 947 6.35 0.23 -57.99
C GLN A 947 5.30 1.37 -57.86
N PRO A 948 3.99 1.18 -58.14
CA PRO A 948 3.02 2.27 -57.98
C PRO A 948 2.83 2.70 -56.52
N ILE A 949 2.89 1.76 -55.57
CA ILE A 949 2.77 2.04 -54.13
C ILE A 949 3.96 2.90 -53.65
N CYS A 950 5.16 2.62 -54.16
CA CYS A 950 6.34 3.44 -53.87
C CYS A 950 6.20 4.88 -54.41
N GLN A 951 5.61 5.05 -55.59
CA GLN A 951 5.36 6.38 -56.17
C GLN A 951 4.32 7.17 -55.37
N ASP A 952 3.22 6.51 -54.97
CA ASP A 952 2.18 7.04 -54.07
C ASP A 952 2.76 7.60 -52.75
N PHE A 953 3.72 6.91 -52.14
CA PHE A 953 4.37 7.34 -50.90
C PHE A 953 5.29 8.57 -51.10
N VAL A 954 5.98 8.67 -52.24
CA VAL A 954 6.81 9.83 -52.58
C VAL A 954 5.93 11.05 -52.87
N GLU A 955 4.88 10.90 -53.68
CA GLU A 955 3.93 11.98 -53.98
C GLU A 955 3.23 12.48 -52.71
N PHE A 956 2.82 11.59 -51.81
CA PHE A 956 2.30 11.95 -50.49
C PHE A 956 3.30 12.80 -49.68
N ALA A 957 4.57 12.38 -49.60
CA ALA A 957 5.58 13.07 -48.81
C ALA A 957 5.92 14.45 -49.39
N GLU A 958 6.07 14.56 -50.71
CA GLU A 958 6.32 15.83 -51.40
C GLU A 958 5.13 16.79 -51.26
N ALA A 959 3.89 16.30 -51.46
CA ALA A 959 2.69 17.11 -51.35
C ALA A 959 2.48 17.67 -49.94
N MET A 960 2.62 16.82 -48.91
CA MET A 960 2.54 17.24 -47.50
C MET A 960 3.63 18.25 -47.14
N THR A 961 4.86 18.08 -47.66
CA THR A 961 5.99 18.96 -47.35
C THR A 961 5.88 20.33 -48.06
N MET A 962 5.35 20.38 -49.29
CA MET A 962 5.25 21.63 -50.06
C MET A 962 3.96 22.41 -49.85
N PHE A 963 2.82 21.74 -49.68
CA PHE A 963 1.50 22.38 -49.58
C PHE A 963 0.90 22.33 -48.17
N GLY A 964 1.43 21.48 -47.28
CA GLY A 964 0.89 21.29 -45.94
C GLY A 964 -0.49 20.64 -45.94
N CYS A 965 -1.23 20.85 -44.84
CA CYS A 965 -2.61 20.39 -44.74
C CYS A 965 -3.57 21.34 -45.46
N PRO A 966 -4.51 20.82 -46.29
CA PRO A 966 -5.56 21.65 -46.89
C PRO A 966 -6.48 22.21 -45.80
N SER A 967 -6.82 23.50 -45.96
CA SER A 967 -7.68 24.29 -45.06
C SER A 967 -9.17 24.03 -45.26
#